data_AF-B2WL41-F1
#
_entry.id   AF-B2WL41-F1
#
_cell.length_a   1.000
_cell.length_b   1.000
_cell.length_c   1.000
_cell.angle_alpha   90.00
_cell.angle_beta   90.00
_cell.angle_gamma   90.00
#
_symmetry.space_group_name_H-M   'P 1'
#
loop_
_entity.id
_entity.type
_entity.pdbx_description
1 polymer ?
#
loop_
_entity_poly.entity_id
_entity_poly.type
_entity_poly.pdbx_seq_one_letter_code
_entity_poly.pdbx_strand_id
1 'polypeptide(L)'
;MVASDSPCVIDCPPNKAAGVSSAHSDLDAAIAKLRMTAYMWQAMTAEDLRLHGVGRRSFRLDEEWVADTTSRDFLNARMDQCLEREGAMRSTAKVNVIRSSKTVEQIRNANIAQQNPRAYRKNDLFDFFQEALKEAGGPFASNARPIVAGLILDSHYNVSKKLILGHAALGCHNPEGLSLGMFGSHLTYSWPRFMEEVTSCLTDTRAPGDKVGNDNGECATIWEACAIGQGAHIHEVGHAFGSPHRPGIMERGYAQDWPKNFLSKTAYSAHLKEEGVLVDLAKTPNEARWNLADALAFRMLPHFRLPTDAVLTEEERNEKPKAFASNEDEEGPATLNISSASGIVRITFNRTEHSQPLGWRNNAPKTMEYTEADLEQRFDRTTPLHLQILAFNGKETSIRDAWKLLSSRSFVRIPGSTLRLTKHLAVPRSVVINQEDDAYEWAQLLREKGADGKLHRAVSIDFRVGCLWDGGVVKYADGHISHWGPMQRYGRKHGFGGHASKKIRLPEGVEISSIEVNPQSGVRMHLADGTSAGELNTRGDTENVITTLAPSPDEVIVGFFGKSSRSGFCGVLEFGIITAPKDVGLDGLPEQVWEMSELKNTAGLEEDGDDYKMDGYYQQEYDEEEDENDFEEDEYVEEDKKMVL
;
A
#
# COMPACT_ATOMS: atom_id res chain seq x y z
N MET A 1 5.77 29.03 8.75
CA MET A 1 5.41 30.08 7.78
C MET A 1 4.47 31.08 8.43
N VAL A 2 4.68 32.37 8.19
CA VAL A 2 3.78 33.48 8.54
C VAL A 2 3.42 34.25 7.28
N ALA A 3 2.19 34.77 7.18
CA ALA A 3 1.75 35.62 6.09
C ALA A 3 2.53 36.94 6.03
N SER A 4 2.51 37.61 4.87
CA SER A 4 3.18 38.90 4.68
C SER A 4 2.65 39.98 5.62
N ASP A 5 1.34 40.00 5.87
CA ASP A 5 0.58 40.89 6.76
C ASP A 5 0.09 40.19 8.05
N SER A 6 0.77 39.11 8.46
CA SER A 6 0.40 38.35 9.65
C SER A 6 0.42 39.21 10.92
N PRO A 7 -0.62 39.12 11.78
CA PRO A 7 -0.60 39.70 13.12
C PRO A 7 0.29 38.90 14.09
N CYS A 8 0.87 37.79 13.65
CA CYS A 8 1.73 36.91 14.44
C CYS A 8 1.06 36.37 15.72
N VAL A 9 -0.21 35.99 15.61
CA VAL A 9 -0.99 35.38 16.69
C VAL A 9 -1.65 34.08 16.24
N ILE A 10 -1.76 33.13 17.16
CA ILE A 10 -2.48 31.87 16.99
C ILE A 10 -3.85 31.91 17.65
N ASP A 11 -4.75 31.02 17.22
CA ASP A 11 -6.02 30.81 17.91
C ASP A 11 -5.78 30.43 19.37
N CYS A 12 -6.57 30.99 20.28
CA CYS A 12 -6.49 30.70 21.70
C CYS A 12 -7.89 30.84 22.34
N PRO A 13 -8.37 29.84 23.08
CA PRO A 13 -9.69 29.91 23.70
C PRO A 13 -9.69 30.92 24.86
N PRO A 14 -10.84 31.55 25.18
CA PRO A 14 -10.91 32.60 26.19
C PRO A 14 -10.38 32.20 27.56
N ASN A 15 -10.59 30.95 27.99
CA ASN A 15 -10.11 30.42 29.25
C ASN A 15 -8.57 30.29 29.34
N LYS A 16 -7.86 30.30 28.21
CA LYS A 16 -6.40 30.38 28.13
C LYS A 16 -5.88 31.77 27.76
N ALA A 17 -6.72 32.58 27.13
CA ALA A 17 -6.41 33.97 26.78
C ALA A 17 -6.64 34.97 27.93
N ALA A 18 -7.50 34.65 28.92
CA ALA A 18 -7.99 35.59 29.94
C ALA A 18 -7.09 35.82 31.17
N GLY A 19 -5.78 35.56 31.07
CA GLY A 19 -4.82 36.16 32.00
C GLY A 19 -4.43 37.57 31.50
N VAL A 20 -3.82 38.41 32.35
CA VAL A 20 -3.25 39.72 31.97
C VAL A 20 -2.12 39.60 30.90
N SER A 21 -1.94 38.43 30.29
CA SER A 21 -0.80 38.10 29.45
C SER A 21 -1.23 37.43 28.14
N SER A 22 -0.68 37.94 27.02
CA SER A 22 -0.67 37.32 25.69
C SER A 22 0.10 35.99 25.63
N ALA A 23 0.61 35.52 26.78
CA ALA A 23 1.53 34.40 26.99
C ALA A 23 1.22 33.05 26.31
N HIS A 24 0.03 32.86 25.73
CA HIS A 24 -0.34 31.64 25.03
C HIS A 24 -0.65 31.82 23.54
N SER A 25 -0.84 33.05 23.05
CA SER A 25 -1.29 33.31 21.67
C SER A 25 -0.29 34.08 20.82
N ASP A 26 0.73 34.69 21.40
CA ASP A 26 1.75 35.42 20.66
C ASP A 26 2.78 34.50 19.98
N LEU A 27 3.62 35.10 19.13
CA LEU A 27 4.66 34.40 18.38
C LEU A 27 5.68 33.70 19.27
N ASP A 28 6.08 34.32 20.38
CA ASP A 28 7.04 33.71 21.32
C ASP A 28 6.47 32.44 21.95
N ALA A 29 5.19 32.45 22.34
CA ALA A 29 4.49 31.27 22.82
C ALA A 29 4.41 30.18 21.73
N ALA A 30 4.09 30.54 20.48
CA ALA A 30 4.03 29.59 19.37
C ALA A 30 5.39 28.96 19.08
N ILE A 31 6.47 29.74 19.14
CA ILE A 31 7.85 29.25 19.00
C ILE A 31 8.20 28.26 20.13
N ALA A 32 7.93 28.63 21.39
CA ALA A 32 8.19 27.75 22.53
C ALA A 32 7.40 26.43 22.44
N LYS A 33 6.13 26.50 22.03
CA LYS A 33 5.28 25.33 21.82
C LYS A 33 5.76 24.40 20.74
N LEU A 34 6.11 24.93 19.57
CA LEU A 34 6.64 24.12 18.47
C LEU A 34 7.96 23.46 18.87
N ARG A 35 8.84 24.21 19.54
CA ARG A 35 10.11 23.70 20.05
C ARG A 35 9.92 22.56 21.06
N MET A 36 9.10 22.78 22.08
CA MET A 36 8.83 21.76 23.11
C MET A 36 8.18 20.52 22.49
N THR A 37 7.27 20.72 21.54
CA THR A 37 6.64 19.63 20.78
C THR A 37 7.69 18.83 19.98
N ALA A 38 8.65 19.49 19.33
CA ALA A 38 9.72 18.81 18.60
C ALA A 38 10.63 17.98 19.53
N TYR A 39 10.92 18.45 20.74
CA TYR A 39 11.63 17.65 21.74
C TYR A 39 10.80 16.47 22.26
N MET A 40 9.48 16.63 22.43
CA MET A 40 8.59 15.51 22.77
C MET A 40 8.59 14.45 21.67
N TRP A 41 8.55 14.87 20.39
CA TRP A 41 8.68 13.95 19.25
C TRP A 41 10.02 13.22 19.26
N GLN A 42 11.13 13.92 19.53
CA GLN A 42 12.44 13.28 19.65
C GLN A 42 12.48 12.25 20.79
N ALA A 43 11.92 12.58 21.96
CA ALA A 43 11.89 11.68 23.11
C ALA A 43 11.04 10.43 22.84
N MET A 44 9.83 10.61 22.27
CA MET A 44 8.95 9.52 21.89
C MET A 44 9.62 8.62 20.85
N THR A 45 10.17 9.20 19.79
CA THR A 45 10.84 8.47 18.70
C THR A 45 12.06 7.70 19.21
N ALA A 46 12.91 8.33 20.03
CA ALA A 46 14.08 7.68 20.60
C ALA A 46 13.75 6.48 21.48
N GLU A 47 12.68 6.59 22.28
CA GLU A 47 12.24 5.48 23.13
C GLU A 47 11.55 4.39 22.31
N ASP A 48 10.75 4.76 21.33
CA ASP A 48 10.08 3.82 20.45
C ASP A 48 11.08 2.99 19.63
N LEU A 49 12.09 3.63 19.03
CA LEU A 49 13.14 2.94 18.30
C LEU A 49 14.00 2.04 19.22
N ARG A 50 14.15 2.41 20.49
CA ARG A 50 14.78 1.55 21.51
C ARG A 50 13.93 0.31 21.80
N LEU A 51 12.61 0.45 21.93
CA LEU A 51 11.67 -0.67 22.14
C LEU A 51 11.61 -1.60 20.93
N HIS A 52 11.70 -1.04 19.72
CA HIS A 52 11.89 -1.78 18.48
C HIS A 52 13.28 -2.43 18.37
N GLY A 53 14.20 -2.22 19.31
CA GLY A 53 15.54 -2.85 19.31
C GLY A 53 16.48 -2.30 18.24
N VAL A 54 16.16 -1.17 17.59
CA VAL A 54 17.04 -0.52 16.61
C VAL A 54 17.97 0.52 17.25
N GLY A 55 17.98 0.58 18.59
CA GLY A 55 18.80 1.49 19.38
C GLY A 55 18.10 2.82 19.68
N ARG A 56 18.58 3.52 20.70
CA ARG A 56 18.01 4.80 21.13
C ARG A 56 18.47 5.93 20.20
N ARG A 57 17.70 6.17 19.14
CA ARG A 57 18.00 7.16 18.09
C ARG A 57 16.75 7.94 17.69
N SER A 58 16.92 9.18 17.27
CA SER A 58 15.87 10.02 16.71
C SER A 58 16.47 10.95 15.66
N PHE A 59 15.63 11.59 14.87
CA PHE A 59 16.04 12.68 13.99
C PHE A 59 16.75 13.79 14.78
N ARG A 60 17.79 14.39 14.19
CA ARG A 60 18.48 15.57 14.72
C ARG A 60 17.71 16.84 14.37
N LEU A 61 17.64 17.76 15.33
CA LEU A 61 17.13 19.11 15.11
C LEU A 61 18.32 20.03 14.83
N ASP A 62 18.11 21.05 13.99
CA ASP A 62 19.05 22.16 13.85
C ASP A 62 19.05 22.96 15.16
N GLU A 63 20.22 23.26 15.69
CA GLU A 63 20.38 23.92 16.99
C GLU A 63 21.17 25.22 16.84
N GLU A 64 20.83 26.20 17.66
CA GLU A 64 21.56 27.46 17.78
C GLU A 64 21.80 27.81 19.24
N TRP A 65 22.82 28.62 19.51
CA TRP A 65 23.09 29.13 20.85
C TRP A 65 22.16 30.30 21.16
N VAL A 66 21.11 30.06 21.95
CA VAL A 66 20.05 31.04 22.24
C VAL A 66 19.47 30.83 23.64
N ALA A 67 18.64 31.76 24.09
CA ALA A 67 17.85 31.61 25.31
C ALA A 67 16.89 30.41 25.17
N ASP A 68 17.07 29.44 26.05
CA ASP A 68 16.32 28.20 26.09
C ASP A 68 14.88 28.46 26.56
N THR A 69 13.90 27.78 25.96
CA THR A 69 12.48 27.91 26.33
C THR A 69 11.89 26.63 26.92
N THR A 70 12.71 25.64 27.22
CA THR A 70 12.29 24.28 27.62
C THR A 70 12.04 24.13 29.11
N SER A 71 12.42 25.13 29.92
CA SER A 71 12.01 25.25 31.33
C SER A 71 11.31 26.58 31.56
N ARG A 72 10.36 26.58 32.51
CA ARG A 72 9.72 27.80 33.00
C ARG A 72 10.74 28.83 33.49
N ASP A 73 11.77 28.40 34.19
CA ASP A 73 12.76 29.31 34.77
C ASP A 73 13.60 29.99 33.67
N PHE A 74 13.96 29.25 32.61
CA PHE A 74 14.66 29.83 31.45
C PHE A 74 13.78 30.80 30.66
N LEU A 75 12.52 30.45 30.48
CA LEU A 75 11.55 31.31 29.80
C LEU A 75 11.34 32.62 30.58
N ASN A 76 11.21 32.55 31.91
CA ASN A 76 11.13 33.72 32.78
C ASN A 76 12.45 34.53 32.78
N ALA A 77 13.61 33.87 32.78
CA ALA A 77 14.91 34.55 32.76
C ALA A 77 15.10 35.45 31.53
N ARG A 78 14.48 35.10 30.40
CA ARG A 78 14.42 35.96 29.21
C ARG A 78 13.60 37.22 29.47
N MET A 79 12.45 37.10 30.14
CA MET A 79 11.58 38.24 30.46
C MET A 79 12.21 39.14 31.52
N ASP A 80 12.86 38.54 32.52
CA ASP A 80 13.50 39.21 33.65
C ASP A 80 14.94 39.69 33.37
N GLN A 81 15.42 39.51 32.13
CA GLN A 81 16.76 39.90 31.67
C GLN A 81 17.90 39.33 32.53
N CYS A 82 17.71 38.14 33.09
CA CYS A 82 18.68 37.47 33.98
C CYS A 82 19.27 36.18 33.37
N LEU A 83 19.31 36.11 32.03
CA LEU A 83 19.76 34.95 31.26
C LEU A 83 21.10 34.36 31.72
N GLU A 84 22.09 35.20 32.04
CA GLU A 84 23.42 34.77 32.50
C GLU A 84 23.38 34.16 33.91
N ARG A 85 22.63 34.78 34.83
CA ARG A 85 22.52 34.31 36.22
C ARG A 85 21.82 32.95 36.31
N GLU A 86 20.79 32.77 35.50
CA GLU A 86 19.97 31.54 35.49
C GLU A 86 20.52 30.46 34.54
N GLY A 87 21.64 30.72 33.84
CA GLY A 87 22.23 29.76 32.90
C GLY A 87 21.31 29.40 31.71
N ALA A 88 20.43 30.32 31.32
CA ALA A 88 19.37 30.07 30.34
C ALA A 88 19.86 30.07 28.87
N MET A 89 21.11 30.47 28.59
CA MET A 89 21.69 30.44 27.24
C MET A 89 22.31 29.06 26.95
N ARG A 90 21.80 28.34 25.94
CA ARG A 90 22.19 26.95 25.63
C ARG A 90 22.04 26.62 24.14
N SER A 91 22.64 25.51 23.70
CA SER A 91 22.33 24.90 22.40
C SER A 91 20.88 24.44 22.41
N THR A 92 20.04 25.10 21.62
CA THR A 92 18.58 24.94 21.64
C THR A 92 18.06 24.79 20.21
N ALA A 93 17.04 23.96 20.00
CA ALA A 93 16.45 23.75 18.68
C ALA A 93 15.96 25.06 18.06
N LYS A 94 16.43 25.32 16.85
CA LYS A 94 16.16 26.54 16.10
C LYS A 94 14.75 26.50 15.49
N VAL A 95 14.01 27.58 15.64
CA VAL A 95 12.70 27.76 15.00
C VAL A 95 12.81 28.90 14.01
N ASN A 96 12.75 28.58 12.71
CA ASN A 96 12.84 29.56 11.64
C ASN A 96 11.47 30.19 11.35
N VAL A 97 11.36 31.51 11.53
CA VAL A 97 10.15 32.27 11.17
C VAL A 97 10.27 32.74 9.73
N ILE A 98 9.59 32.03 8.82
CA ILE A 98 9.61 32.31 7.38
C ILE A 98 8.38 33.13 6.99
N ARG A 99 8.60 34.35 6.49
CA ARG A 99 7.54 35.22 5.98
C ARG A 99 7.24 34.87 4.52
N SER A 100 5.99 34.55 4.24
CA SER A 100 5.48 34.27 2.89
C SER A 100 5.20 35.57 2.15
N SER A 101 5.25 35.51 0.82
CA SER A 101 4.72 36.56 -0.05
C SER A 101 3.19 36.65 -0.01
N LYS A 102 2.50 35.58 0.43
CA LYS A 102 1.03 35.53 0.51
C LYS A 102 0.50 36.25 1.75
N THR A 103 -0.66 36.88 1.60
CA THR A 103 -1.39 37.56 2.69
C THR A 103 -2.19 36.58 3.54
N VAL A 104 -2.63 37.03 4.72
CA VAL A 104 -3.53 36.28 5.62
C VAL A 104 -4.80 35.90 4.89
N GLU A 105 -5.37 36.80 4.08
CA GLU A 105 -6.57 36.52 3.29
C GLU A 105 -6.36 35.39 2.29
N GLN A 106 -5.21 35.37 1.61
CA GLN A 106 -4.87 34.32 0.66
C GLN A 106 -4.65 32.97 1.36
N ILE A 107 -3.90 32.95 2.46
CA ILE A 107 -3.65 31.73 3.25
C ILE A 107 -4.95 31.20 3.87
N ARG A 108 -5.85 32.07 4.32
CA ARG A 108 -7.14 31.70 4.92
C ARG A 108 -8.27 31.55 3.90
N ASN A 109 -7.97 31.44 2.61
CA ASN A 109 -9.00 31.30 1.59
C ASN A 109 -9.77 29.96 1.76
N ALA A 110 -11.10 30.01 1.77
CA ALA A 110 -11.91 28.81 1.94
C ALA A 110 -11.78 27.81 0.78
N ASN A 111 -11.40 28.26 -0.42
CA ASN A 111 -11.22 27.41 -1.60
C ASN A 111 -9.91 26.60 -1.59
N ILE A 112 -9.00 26.90 -0.64
CA ILE A 112 -7.76 26.15 -0.42
C ILE A 112 -7.77 25.38 0.90
N ALA A 113 -8.80 25.55 1.73
CA ALA A 113 -8.93 24.85 3.00
C ALA A 113 -9.16 23.34 2.77
N GLN A 114 -8.25 22.50 3.26
CA GLN A 114 -8.24 21.05 3.02
C GLN A 114 -9.54 20.37 3.47
N GLN A 115 -10.08 20.78 4.62
CA GLN A 115 -11.31 20.25 5.21
C GLN A 115 -12.59 20.70 4.49
N ASN A 116 -12.52 21.69 3.57
CA ASN A 116 -13.70 22.13 2.86
C ASN A 116 -14.00 21.17 1.69
N PRO A 117 -15.14 20.44 1.69
CA PRO A 117 -15.47 19.52 0.60
C PRO A 117 -15.68 20.23 -0.75
N ARG A 118 -15.99 21.54 -0.73
CA ARG A 118 -16.20 22.37 -1.93
C ARG A 118 -14.95 23.08 -2.43
N ALA A 119 -13.81 22.92 -1.75
CA ALA A 119 -12.55 23.51 -2.19
C ALA A 119 -12.01 22.80 -3.43
N TYR A 120 -11.56 23.57 -4.42
CA TYR A 120 -11.00 23.06 -5.69
C TYR A 120 -9.49 23.35 -5.85
N ARG A 121 -8.86 23.99 -4.84
CA ARG A 121 -7.43 24.36 -4.81
C ARG A 121 -6.76 23.89 -3.52
N LYS A 122 -7.06 22.65 -3.09
CA LYS A 122 -6.65 22.12 -1.77
C LYS A 122 -5.14 21.97 -1.58
N ASN A 123 -4.37 21.92 -2.68
CA ASN A 123 -2.91 21.72 -2.62
C ASN A 123 -2.12 23.04 -2.52
N ASP A 124 -2.75 24.18 -2.81
CA ASP A 124 -2.08 25.48 -2.88
C ASP A 124 -1.37 25.89 -1.59
N LEU A 125 -1.89 25.50 -0.42
CA LEU A 125 -1.21 25.79 0.86
C LEU A 125 0.17 25.12 0.94
N PHE A 126 0.31 23.90 0.39
CA PHE A 126 1.58 23.19 0.34
C PHE A 126 2.56 23.90 -0.58
N ASP A 127 2.08 24.34 -1.74
CA ASP A 127 2.88 25.08 -2.71
C ASP A 127 3.34 26.43 -2.15
N PHE A 128 2.46 27.17 -1.47
CA PHE A 128 2.80 28.45 -0.84
C PHE A 128 3.89 28.30 0.21
N PHE A 129 3.86 27.21 1.00
CA PHE A 129 4.89 26.95 2.00
C PHE A 129 6.22 26.56 1.33
N GLN A 130 6.19 25.65 0.34
CA GLN A 130 7.39 25.31 -0.42
C GLN A 130 8.02 26.52 -1.12
N GLU A 131 7.21 27.39 -1.73
CA GLU A 131 7.65 28.65 -2.34
C GLU A 131 8.36 29.52 -1.30
N ALA A 132 7.73 29.76 -0.14
CA ALA A 132 8.32 30.57 0.92
C ALA A 132 9.65 30.00 1.47
N LEU A 133 9.77 28.67 1.57
CA LEU A 133 11.02 28.01 1.97
C LEU A 133 12.11 28.17 0.89
N LYS A 134 11.76 27.98 -0.38
CA LYS A 134 12.69 28.16 -1.50
C LYS A 134 13.18 29.61 -1.61
N GLU A 135 12.27 30.58 -1.46
CA GLU A 135 12.59 32.02 -1.46
C GLU A 135 13.50 32.40 -0.28
N ALA A 136 13.28 31.82 0.91
CA ALA A 136 14.12 32.05 2.07
C ALA A 136 15.57 31.54 1.87
N GLY A 137 15.74 30.48 1.07
CA GLY A 137 17.05 29.92 0.74
C GLY A 137 17.82 29.40 1.96
N GLY A 138 19.15 29.45 1.90
CA GLY A 138 20.04 29.03 2.98
C GLY A 138 19.82 27.55 3.36
N PRO A 139 19.42 27.23 4.62
CA PRO A 139 19.19 25.85 5.05
C PRO A 139 18.04 25.17 4.30
N PHE A 140 17.19 25.93 3.60
CA PHE A 140 16.07 25.41 2.82
C PHE A 140 16.38 25.19 1.33
N ALA A 141 17.63 25.44 0.92
CA ALA A 141 18.05 25.21 -0.46
C ALA A 141 17.91 23.72 -0.84
N SER A 142 17.47 23.43 -2.06
CA SER A 142 17.17 22.05 -2.48
C SER A 142 18.40 21.13 -2.43
N ASN A 143 19.60 21.66 -2.68
CA ASN A 143 20.84 20.89 -2.59
C ASN A 143 21.20 20.47 -1.15
N ALA A 144 20.68 21.16 -0.12
CA ALA A 144 20.84 20.77 1.28
C ALA A 144 19.91 19.60 1.66
N ARG A 145 18.96 19.24 0.79
CA ARG A 145 17.97 18.17 0.97
C ARG A 145 17.31 18.17 2.37
N PRO A 146 16.81 19.34 2.84
CA PRO A 146 16.31 19.47 4.20
C PRO A 146 15.01 18.72 4.39
N ILE A 147 14.79 18.22 5.61
CA ILE A 147 13.50 17.69 6.06
C ILE A 147 12.91 18.70 7.05
N VAL A 148 11.78 19.30 6.69
CA VAL A 148 11.20 20.44 7.41
C VAL A 148 9.90 20.02 8.10
N ALA A 149 9.83 20.23 9.41
CA ALA A 149 8.58 20.25 10.18
C ALA A 149 7.99 21.67 10.12
N GLY A 150 6.97 21.87 9.29
CA GLY A 150 6.43 23.16 8.94
C GLY A 150 5.14 23.51 9.69
N LEU A 151 5.15 24.59 10.48
CA LEU A 151 3.92 25.13 11.08
C LEU A 151 3.44 26.37 10.32
N ILE A 152 2.17 26.38 9.90
CA ILE A 152 1.49 27.58 9.38
C ILE A 152 0.91 28.35 10.57
N LEU A 153 1.49 29.51 10.90
CA LEU A 153 1.08 30.28 12.07
C LEU A 153 -0.33 30.85 11.91
N ASP A 154 -0.69 31.27 10.70
CA ASP A 154 -1.94 31.98 10.42
C ASP A 154 -3.15 31.04 10.26
N SER A 155 -3.08 29.78 10.69
CA SER A 155 -4.28 28.94 10.74
C SER A 155 -5.32 29.51 11.70
N HIS A 156 -6.60 29.42 11.35
CA HIS A 156 -7.69 30.03 12.11
C HIS A 156 -9.00 29.30 11.94
N TYR A 157 -9.72 29.06 13.03
CA TYR A 157 -11.08 28.57 13.01
C TYR A 157 -12.08 29.68 12.74
N ASN A 158 -12.71 29.64 11.56
CA ASN A 158 -13.80 30.55 11.22
C ASN A 158 -15.13 30.01 11.75
N VAL A 159 -15.59 30.56 12.88
CA VAL A 159 -16.84 30.16 13.56
C VAL A 159 -18.05 30.21 12.62
N SER A 160 -18.20 31.28 11.84
CA SER A 160 -19.36 31.46 10.95
C SER A 160 -19.43 30.42 9.84
N LYS A 161 -18.28 30.01 9.31
CA LYS A 161 -18.17 28.98 8.27
C LYS A 161 -18.06 27.57 8.84
N LYS A 162 -17.76 27.43 10.14
CA LYS A 162 -17.40 26.17 10.80
C LYS A 162 -16.25 25.45 10.08
N LEU A 163 -15.24 26.20 9.65
CA LEU A 163 -14.10 25.70 8.88
C LEU A 163 -12.78 26.15 9.51
N ILE A 164 -11.80 25.25 9.52
CA ILE A 164 -10.41 25.59 9.83
C ILE A 164 -9.76 26.10 8.54
N LEU A 165 -9.37 27.36 8.54
CA LEU A 165 -8.72 28.05 7.42
C LEU A 165 -7.20 28.11 7.62
N GLY A 166 -6.43 28.20 6.54
CA GLY A 166 -4.96 28.24 6.63
C GLY A 166 -4.35 26.99 7.28
N HIS A 167 -5.07 25.87 7.23
CA HIS A 167 -4.63 24.57 7.75
C HIS A 167 -4.70 23.54 6.63
N ALA A 168 -3.61 22.79 6.53
CA ALA A 168 -3.57 21.50 5.88
C ALA A 168 -2.61 20.61 6.69
N ALA A 169 -2.96 19.34 6.82
CA ALA A 169 -2.10 18.28 7.31
C ALA A 169 -1.66 17.49 6.07
N LEU A 170 -0.44 17.75 5.63
CA LEU A 170 0.15 17.15 4.43
C LEU A 170 1.67 17.04 4.57
N GLY A 171 2.21 15.89 4.16
CA GLY A 171 3.64 15.66 4.08
C GLY A 171 4.06 15.07 2.74
N CYS A 172 5.26 15.44 2.31
CA CYS A 172 5.86 14.91 1.09
C CYS A 172 7.37 14.73 1.27
N HIS A 173 7.85 13.56 0.87
CA HIS A 173 9.26 13.23 0.79
C HIS A 173 9.81 13.53 -0.60
N ASN A 174 10.93 14.26 -0.67
CA ASN A 174 11.67 14.50 -1.90
C ASN A 174 13.15 14.12 -1.70
N PRO A 175 13.58 12.93 -2.15
CA PRO A 175 14.96 12.46 -1.99
C PRO A 175 16.01 13.39 -2.63
N GLU A 176 15.62 14.12 -3.69
CA GLU A 176 16.50 15.00 -4.46
C GLU A 176 16.34 16.48 -4.09
N GLY A 177 15.58 16.79 -3.03
CA GLY A 177 15.28 18.18 -2.68
C GLY A 177 14.70 18.37 -1.28
N LEU A 178 13.88 19.41 -1.14
CA LEU A 178 13.25 19.77 0.13
C LEU A 178 12.07 18.82 0.40
N SER A 179 12.08 18.19 1.57
CA SER A 179 10.95 17.43 2.11
C SER A 179 10.22 18.28 3.16
N LEU A 180 8.90 18.23 3.16
CA LEU A 180 8.07 19.07 4.03
C LEU A 180 6.91 18.26 4.59
N GLY A 181 6.79 18.26 5.93
CA GLY A 181 5.57 17.87 6.63
C GLY A 181 4.98 19.12 7.25
N MET A 182 3.79 19.54 6.82
CA MET A 182 3.18 20.80 7.26
C MET A 182 1.89 20.59 8.06
N PHE A 183 1.70 21.46 9.05
CA PHE A 183 0.51 21.48 9.90
C PHE A 183 0.09 22.91 10.24
N GLY A 184 -1.17 23.10 10.64
CA GLY A 184 -1.72 24.41 10.98
C GLY A 184 -1.71 24.71 12.48
N SER A 185 -1.49 25.97 12.88
CA SER A 185 -1.38 26.38 14.29
C SER A 185 -2.67 26.27 15.13
N HIS A 186 -3.81 25.98 14.51
CA HIS A 186 -5.15 26.06 15.13
C HIS A 186 -5.35 25.25 16.43
N LEU A 187 -4.58 24.17 16.65
CA LEU A 187 -4.63 23.37 17.89
C LEU A 187 -3.51 23.72 18.87
N THR A 188 -2.55 24.57 18.50
CA THR A 188 -1.34 24.84 19.30
C THR A 188 -1.63 25.57 20.61
N TYR A 189 -2.82 26.14 20.82
CA TYR A 189 -3.24 26.64 22.15
C TYR A 189 -3.17 25.55 23.24
N SER A 190 -3.30 24.29 22.85
CA SER A 190 -3.28 23.14 23.75
C SER A 190 -1.87 22.64 24.07
N TRP A 191 -0.85 23.04 23.30
CA TRP A 191 0.50 22.50 23.41
C TRP A 191 1.28 23.12 24.59
N PRO A 192 2.16 22.35 25.24
CA PRO A 192 3.04 22.86 26.30
C PRO A 192 4.11 23.79 25.72
N ARG A 193 4.47 24.86 26.44
CA ARG A 193 5.57 25.78 26.06
C ARG A 193 6.94 25.29 26.54
N PHE A 194 6.94 24.57 27.66
CA PHE A 194 8.11 24.06 28.38
C PHE A 194 7.78 22.73 29.06
N MET A 195 8.80 22.05 29.58
CA MET A 195 8.70 20.69 30.12
C MET A 195 7.67 20.56 31.26
N GLU A 196 7.63 21.54 32.16
CA GLU A 196 6.74 21.55 33.33
C GLU A 196 5.26 21.66 32.95
N GLU A 197 4.92 22.06 31.72
CA GLU A 197 3.54 22.09 31.20
C GLU A 197 3.09 20.79 30.54
N VAL A 198 3.99 19.84 30.27
CA VAL A 198 3.64 18.61 29.51
C VAL A 198 2.52 17.84 30.20
N THR A 199 2.66 17.59 31.50
CA THR A 199 1.64 16.84 32.26
C THR A 199 0.32 17.59 32.32
N SER A 200 0.34 18.89 32.58
CA SER A 200 -0.90 19.66 32.71
C SER A 200 -1.63 19.81 31.38
N CYS A 201 -0.92 19.97 30.26
CA CYS A 201 -1.54 19.99 28.93
C CYS A 201 -2.12 18.62 28.54
N LEU A 202 -1.42 17.52 28.81
CA LEU A 202 -1.87 16.16 28.46
C LEU A 202 -2.91 15.57 29.45
N THR A 203 -3.31 16.32 30.48
CA THR A 203 -4.36 15.90 31.43
C THR A 203 -5.50 16.91 31.57
N ASP A 204 -5.49 17.99 30.80
CA ASP A 204 -6.49 19.05 30.85
C ASP A 204 -7.83 18.62 30.22
N THR A 205 -8.77 18.19 31.07
CA THR A 205 -10.12 17.74 30.66
C THR A 205 -11.11 18.87 30.44
N ARG A 206 -10.69 20.14 30.51
CA ARG A 206 -11.58 21.28 30.24
C ARG A 206 -11.92 21.32 28.75
N ALA A 207 -13.16 21.72 28.46
CA ALA A 207 -13.59 21.95 27.08
C ALA A 207 -12.85 23.18 26.49
N PRO A 208 -12.34 23.11 25.24
CA PRO A 208 -11.74 24.26 24.57
C PRO A 208 -12.73 25.39 24.24
N GLY A 209 -14.02 25.06 24.13
CA GLY A 209 -15.08 25.99 23.72
C GLY A 209 -15.31 26.01 22.20
N ASP A 210 -16.23 26.87 21.76
CA ASP A 210 -16.74 26.93 20.38
C ASP A 210 -15.98 27.93 19.48
N LYS A 211 -14.93 28.57 20.01
CA LYS A 211 -14.11 29.58 19.30
C LYS A 211 -12.85 29.02 18.67
N VAL A 212 -12.59 27.72 18.80
CA VAL A 212 -11.41 27.05 18.27
C VAL A 212 -11.82 25.82 17.46
N GLY A 213 -10.93 25.36 16.57
CA GLY A 213 -11.21 24.23 15.70
C GLY A 213 -11.34 22.92 16.48
N ASN A 214 -12.32 22.10 16.11
CA ASN A 214 -12.45 20.72 16.57
C ASN A 214 -12.10 19.79 15.41
N ASP A 215 -10.80 19.49 15.27
CA ASP A 215 -10.31 18.67 14.17
C ASP A 215 -10.85 17.23 14.30
N ASN A 216 -11.43 16.73 13.21
CA ASN A 216 -12.13 15.44 13.10
C ASN A 216 -13.24 15.18 14.16
N GLY A 217 -13.66 16.18 14.93
CA GLY A 217 -14.60 15.97 16.04
C GLY A 217 -13.98 15.33 17.30
N GLU A 218 -12.65 15.20 17.35
CA GLU A 218 -11.92 14.47 18.40
C GLU A 218 -11.30 15.38 19.47
N CYS A 219 -11.48 16.70 19.38
CA CYS A 219 -10.88 17.69 20.29
C CYS A 219 -11.86 18.16 21.38
N ALA A 220 -12.57 17.23 22.04
CA ALA A 220 -13.61 17.58 23.01
C ALA A 220 -13.05 18.24 24.29
N THR A 221 -11.80 17.93 24.63
CA THR A 221 -11.02 18.50 25.74
C THR A 221 -9.69 19.09 25.24
N ILE A 222 -9.06 19.89 26.09
CA ILE A 222 -7.76 20.49 25.77
C ILE A 222 -6.67 19.42 25.61
N TRP A 223 -6.68 18.34 26.40
CA TRP A 223 -5.68 17.28 26.23
C TRP A 223 -5.86 16.52 24.92
N GLU A 224 -7.10 16.24 24.50
CA GLU A 224 -7.38 15.59 23.22
C GLU A 224 -6.93 16.48 22.05
N ALA A 225 -7.20 17.79 22.12
CA ALA A 225 -6.67 18.75 21.15
C ALA A 225 -5.12 18.75 21.09
N CYS A 226 -4.46 18.56 22.23
CA CYS A 226 -3.00 18.46 22.30
C CYS A 226 -2.50 17.18 21.62
N ALA A 227 -3.11 16.04 21.93
CA ALA A 227 -2.77 14.75 21.36
C ALA A 227 -2.96 14.71 19.84
N ILE A 228 -4.13 15.17 19.37
CA ILE A 228 -4.43 15.27 17.93
C ILE A 228 -3.46 16.22 17.23
N GLY A 229 -3.25 17.43 17.77
CA GLY A 229 -2.39 18.42 17.12
C GLY A 229 -0.92 17.98 17.04
N GLN A 230 -0.35 17.45 18.13
CA GLN A 230 1.05 17.00 18.14
C GLN A 230 1.24 15.72 17.34
N GLY A 231 0.27 14.80 17.41
CA GLY A 231 0.29 13.51 16.73
C GLY A 231 0.09 13.63 15.22
N ALA A 232 -0.89 14.40 14.77
CA ALA A 232 -1.10 14.66 13.35
C ALA A 232 0.10 15.36 12.71
N HIS A 233 0.72 16.31 13.42
CA HIS A 233 1.90 16.99 12.88
C HIS A 233 3.12 16.06 12.77
N ILE A 234 3.37 15.17 13.75
CA ILE A 234 4.47 14.19 13.61
C ILE A 234 4.19 13.15 12.52
N HIS A 235 2.92 12.80 12.28
CA HIS A 235 2.52 11.98 11.13
C HIS A 235 2.95 12.64 9.81
N GLU A 236 2.70 13.94 9.62
CA GLU A 236 3.16 14.66 8.41
C GLU A 236 4.69 14.73 8.32
N VAL A 237 5.37 14.86 9.47
CA VAL A 237 6.83 14.76 9.52
C VAL A 237 7.31 13.36 9.13
N GLY A 238 6.58 12.31 9.49
CA GLY A 238 6.81 10.94 9.03
C GLY A 238 6.76 10.82 7.52
N HIS A 239 5.73 11.40 6.88
CA HIS A 239 5.67 11.50 5.42
C HIS A 239 6.86 12.27 4.83
N ALA A 240 7.34 13.33 5.48
CA ALA A 240 8.54 14.06 5.04
C ALA A 240 9.82 13.21 5.13
N PHE A 241 9.87 12.25 6.06
CA PHE A 241 10.93 11.24 6.14
C PHE A 241 10.74 10.05 5.17
N GLY A 242 9.63 10.01 4.43
CA GLY A 242 9.35 8.96 3.43
C GLY A 242 8.53 7.78 3.97
N SER A 243 7.93 7.88 5.15
CA SER A 243 7.01 6.85 5.66
C SER A 243 5.65 6.90 4.94
N PRO A 244 5.14 5.77 4.44
CA PRO A 244 3.78 5.66 3.94
C PRO A 244 2.77 5.49 5.10
N HIS A 245 1.48 5.46 4.79
CA HIS A 245 0.47 5.03 5.77
C HIS A 245 0.72 3.58 6.18
N ARG A 246 0.84 3.37 7.50
CA ARG A 246 1.09 2.09 8.16
C ARG A 246 0.48 2.14 9.57
N PRO A 247 0.16 0.97 10.16
CA PRO A 247 -0.32 0.90 11.54
C PRO A 247 0.61 1.65 12.52
N GLY A 248 0.00 2.39 13.45
CA GLY A 248 0.66 3.25 14.42
C GLY A 248 0.38 4.74 14.17
N ILE A 249 1.37 5.61 14.38
CA ILE A 249 1.26 7.07 14.15
C ILE A 249 0.86 7.39 12.70
N MET A 250 1.32 6.59 11.75
CA MET A 250 1.01 6.76 10.33
C MET A 250 -0.45 6.40 9.96
N GLU A 251 -1.25 5.93 10.92
CA GLU A 251 -2.68 5.65 10.79
C GLU A 251 -3.48 6.18 11.99
N ARG A 252 -3.13 7.38 12.47
CA ARG A 252 -3.82 8.09 13.58
C ARG A 252 -3.76 7.41 14.95
N GLY A 253 -2.86 6.46 15.19
CA GLY A 253 -2.69 5.84 16.51
C GLY A 253 -2.38 6.82 17.65
N TYR A 254 -1.99 8.06 17.33
CA TYR A 254 -1.76 9.13 18.30
C TYR A 254 -3.03 9.68 19.00
N ALA A 255 -4.22 9.54 18.42
CA ALA A 255 -5.42 10.25 18.89
C ALA A 255 -5.71 10.05 20.38
N GLN A 256 -5.57 8.81 20.86
CA GLN A 256 -5.79 8.45 22.27
C GLN A 256 -4.48 8.09 22.98
N ASP A 257 -3.46 7.66 22.23
CA ASP A 257 -2.30 7.00 22.82
C ASP A 257 -1.11 7.94 22.99
N TRP A 258 -1.15 9.13 22.37
CA TRP A 258 -0.08 10.12 22.51
C TRP A 258 0.30 10.41 23.98
N PRO A 259 -0.65 10.60 24.93
CA PRO A 259 -0.32 10.81 26.33
C PRO A 259 0.38 9.63 27.01
N LYS A 260 0.16 8.39 26.52
CA LYS A 260 0.79 7.17 27.08
C LYS A 260 2.31 7.17 26.92
N ASN A 261 2.86 8.01 26.04
CA ASN A 261 4.30 8.18 25.88
C ASN A 261 4.95 8.99 27.03
N PHE A 262 4.17 9.79 27.76
CA PHE A 262 4.70 10.78 28.70
C PHE A 262 4.11 10.66 30.11
N LEU A 263 2.98 9.98 30.26
CA LEU A 263 2.24 9.89 31.52
C LEU A 263 2.17 8.46 32.05
N SER A 264 2.17 8.32 33.38
CA SER A 264 1.90 7.04 34.06
C SER A 264 0.41 6.71 34.16
N LYS A 265 -0.47 7.71 33.98
CA LYS A 265 -1.92 7.55 33.88
C LYS A 265 -2.48 8.57 32.89
N THR A 266 -3.30 8.14 31.94
CA THR A 266 -4.00 9.07 31.02
C THR A 266 -5.19 9.74 31.72
N ALA A 267 -5.69 10.83 31.15
CA ALA A 267 -6.91 11.49 31.63
C ALA A 267 -8.18 10.85 31.03
N TYR A 268 -9.34 11.22 31.55
CA TYR A 268 -10.64 10.85 30.98
C TYR A 268 -10.78 11.38 29.54
N SER A 269 -11.18 10.51 28.61
CA SER A 269 -11.49 10.85 27.22
C SER A 269 -12.95 11.26 27.11
N ALA A 270 -13.21 12.52 26.77
CA ALA A 270 -14.58 12.99 26.58
C ALA A 270 -15.13 12.58 25.21
N HIS A 271 -14.25 12.40 24.22
CA HIS A 271 -14.60 11.89 22.91
C HIS A 271 -15.08 10.42 23.00
N LEU A 272 -14.31 9.55 23.65
CA LEU A 272 -14.66 8.13 23.82
C LEU A 272 -15.60 7.88 25.01
N LYS A 273 -15.68 8.82 25.95
CA LYS A 273 -16.38 8.70 27.23
C LYS A 273 -15.81 7.60 28.13
N GLU A 274 -14.48 7.47 28.14
CA GLU A 274 -13.75 6.42 28.85
C GLU A 274 -12.81 7.00 29.93
N GLU A 275 -12.68 6.26 31.03
CA GLU A 275 -11.74 6.58 32.09
C GLU A 275 -10.29 6.36 31.66
N GLY A 276 -9.41 7.21 32.19
CA GLY A 276 -7.99 7.13 31.91
C GLY A 276 -7.34 5.85 32.45
N VAL A 277 -6.40 5.30 31.70
CA VAL A 277 -5.73 4.04 31.99
C VAL A 277 -4.38 4.25 32.67
N LEU A 278 -4.00 3.33 33.56
CA LEU A 278 -2.62 3.24 34.03
C LEU A 278 -1.74 2.69 32.91
N VAL A 279 -0.58 3.33 32.71
CA VAL A 279 0.34 3.01 31.63
C VAL A 279 1.46 2.14 32.18
N ASP A 280 1.42 0.86 31.80
CA ASP A 280 2.52 -0.10 31.97
C ASP A 280 3.13 -0.32 30.58
N LEU A 281 4.39 0.06 30.40
CA LEU A 281 5.08 -0.02 29.10
C LEU A 281 5.08 -1.43 28.49
N ALA A 282 4.99 -2.48 29.31
CA ALA A 282 5.01 -3.86 28.84
C ALA A 282 3.61 -4.42 28.53
N LYS A 283 2.54 -3.79 29.02
CA LYS A 283 1.19 -4.36 29.00
C LYS A 283 0.12 -3.46 28.39
N THR A 284 0.32 -2.15 28.44
CA THR A 284 -0.64 -1.18 27.91
C THR A 284 -0.35 -0.98 26.42
N PRO A 285 -1.28 -1.34 25.51
CA PRO A 285 -1.11 -1.08 24.09
C PRO A 285 -0.96 0.43 23.82
N ASN A 286 -0.11 0.75 22.85
CA ASN A 286 0.19 2.12 22.47
C ASN A 286 0.44 2.20 20.96
N GLU A 287 -0.55 2.70 20.23
CA GLU A 287 -0.49 2.91 18.79
C GLU A 287 0.13 4.27 18.41
N ALA A 288 0.47 5.12 19.39
CA ALA A 288 1.23 6.35 19.17
C ALA A 288 2.74 6.07 19.04
N ARG A 289 3.09 5.11 18.18
CA ARG A 289 4.43 4.60 17.89
C ARG A 289 4.65 4.46 16.38
N TRP A 290 5.90 4.39 15.95
CA TRP A 290 6.27 4.11 14.57
C TRP A 290 6.09 2.62 14.26
N ASN A 291 5.77 2.30 13.01
CA ASN A 291 5.84 0.92 12.56
C ASN A 291 7.31 0.44 12.57
N LEU A 292 7.56 -0.84 12.86
CA LEU A 292 8.91 -1.40 12.79
C LEU A 292 9.58 -1.18 11.43
N ALA A 293 8.84 -1.26 10.33
CA ALA A 293 9.37 -0.99 8.99
C ALA A 293 9.84 0.47 8.84
N ASP A 294 9.09 1.42 9.39
CA ASP A 294 9.48 2.84 9.43
C ASP A 294 10.70 3.06 10.33
N ALA A 295 10.73 2.46 11.50
CA ALA A 295 11.87 2.53 12.42
C ALA A 295 13.18 2.02 11.78
N LEU A 296 13.10 0.92 11.01
CA LEU A 296 14.22 0.38 10.25
C LEU A 296 14.60 1.29 9.07
N ALA A 297 13.63 1.83 8.34
CA ALA A 297 13.89 2.78 7.26
C ALA A 297 14.54 4.07 7.78
N PHE A 298 14.05 4.63 8.90
CA PHE A 298 14.62 5.83 9.51
C PHE A 298 16.07 5.65 9.91
N ARG A 299 16.44 4.48 10.43
CA ARG A 299 17.84 4.14 10.75
C ARG A 299 18.79 4.34 9.55
N MET A 300 18.28 4.21 8.33
CA MET A 300 19.05 4.40 7.09
C MET A 300 19.24 5.87 6.71
N LEU A 301 18.46 6.77 7.31
CA LEU A 301 18.55 8.19 7.04
C LEU A 301 19.68 8.83 7.86
N PRO A 302 20.44 9.78 7.27
CA PRO A 302 21.49 10.52 7.99
C PRO A 302 21.02 11.14 9.31
N HIS A 303 19.76 11.56 9.35
CA HIS A 303 19.11 12.19 10.50
C HIS A 303 19.04 11.30 11.75
N PHE A 304 19.01 9.98 11.60
CA PHE A 304 18.88 9.00 12.70
C PHE A 304 20.15 8.15 12.89
N ARG A 305 21.15 8.36 12.04
CA ARG A 305 22.36 7.55 12.03
C ARG A 305 23.18 7.77 13.30
N LEU A 306 23.67 6.68 13.88
CA LEU A 306 24.61 6.67 14.99
C LEU A 306 26.04 6.44 14.46
N PRO A 307 27.08 6.94 15.14
CA PRO A 307 28.47 6.73 14.74
C PRO A 307 28.90 5.27 14.61
N THR A 308 28.21 4.38 15.33
CA THR A 308 28.48 2.92 15.34
C THR A 308 27.70 2.15 14.28
N ASP A 309 26.84 2.79 13.49
CA ASP A 309 26.11 2.08 12.43
C ASP A 309 27.03 1.75 11.26
N ALA A 310 26.94 0.49 10.82
CA ALA A 310 27.62 0.02 9.62
C ALA A 310 27.22 0.86 8.39
N VAL A 311 28.18 1.08 7.50
CA VAL A 311 27.90 1.62 6.17
C VAL A 311 27.37 0.46 5.33
N LEU A 312 26.08 0.47 5.02
CA LEU A 312 25.49 -0.52 4.11
C LEU A 312 25.93 -0.26 2.66
N THR A 313 26.01 -1.31 1.85
CA THR A 313 26.21 -1.18 0.39
C THR A 313 24.97 -0.57 -0.29
N GLU A 314 25.08 -0.19 -1.57
CA GLU A 314 23.92 0.32 -2.32
C GLU A 314 22.82 -0.74 -2.47
N GLU A 315 23.21 -1.99 -2.73
CA GLU A 315 22.31 -3.14 -2.77
C GLU A 315 21.59 -3.32 -1.43
N GLU A 316 22.33 -3.36 -0.31
CA GLU A 316 21.75 -3.48 1.03
C GLU A 316 20.78 -2.34 1.37
N ARG A 317 21.01 -1.12 0.87
CA ARG A 317 20.11 0.01 1.12
C ARG A 317 18.80 -0.06 0.33
N ASN A 318 18.84 -0.60 -0.88
CA ASN A 318 17.76 -0.40 -1.86
C ASN A 318 16.97 -1.67 -2.17
N GLU A 319 17.59 -2.85 -2.09
CA GLU A 319 16.98 -4.09 -2.51
C GLU A 319 15.85 -4.52 -1.55
N LYS A 320 14.75 -4.99 -2.12
CA LYS A 320 13.67 -5.64 -1.38
C LYS A 320 14.05 -7.09 -1.05
N PRO A 321 13.54 -7.67 0.05
CA PRO A 321 13.72 -9.10 0.29
C PRO A 321 13.07 -9.92 -0.84
N LYS A 322 13.64 -11.08 -1.13
CA LYS A 322 13.16 -11.99 -2.18
C LYS A 322 12.76 -13.32 -1.58
N ALA A 323 11.82 -14.01 -2.23
CA ALA A 323 11.59 -15.42 -1.97
C ALA A 323 11.49 -16.18 -3.29
N PHE A 324 12.01 -17.40 -3.30
CA PHE A 324 11.99 -18.29 -4.47
C PHE A 324 12.03 -19.75 -4.02
N ALA A 325 11.46 -20.64 -4.82
CA ALA A 325 11.57 -22.07 -4.58
C ALA A 325 12.88 -22.60 -5.18
N SER A 326 13.52 -23.52 -4.47
CA SER A 326 14.55 -24.40 -5.02
C SER A 326 14.17 -25.85 -4.74
N ASN A 327 14.80 -26.76 -5.46
CA ASN A 327 14.64 -28.20 -5.26
C ASN A 327 16.04 -28.82 -5.19
N GLU A 328 16.24 -29.83 -4.34
CA GLU A 328 17.51 -30.57 -4.28
C GLU A 328 17.83 -31.28 -5.61
N ASP A 329 16.79 -31.72 -6.31
CA ASP A 329 16.76 -32.36 -7.61
C ASP A 329 15.38 -32.15 -8.26
N GLU A 330 15.21 -32.47 -9.55
CA GLU A 330 13.90 -32.32 -10.24
C GLU A 330 12.75 -33.06 -9.52
N GLU A 331 13.08 -34.05 -8.69
CA GLU A 331 12.15 -34.88 -7.94
C GLU A 331 12.08 -34.58 -6.43
N GLY A 332 12.88 -33.64 -5.92
CA GLY A 332 13.00 -33.37 -4.49
C GLY A 332 11.83 -32.55 -3.92
N PRO A 333 11.68 -32.53 -2.58
CA PRO A 333 10.80 -31.56 -1.92
C PRO A 333 11.24 -30.14 -2.27
N ALA A 334 10.28 -29.23 -2.42
CA ALA A 334 10.62 -27.84 -2.67
C ALA A 334 11.06 -27.19 -1.34
N THR A 335 12.03 -26.30 -1.43
CA THR A 335 12.47 -25.46 -0.32
C THR A 335 12.14 -24.01 -0.66
N LEU A 336 11.42 -23.35 0.22
CA LEU A 336 11.19 -21.92 0.15
C LEU A 336 12.45 -21.22 0.67
N ASN A 337 13.17 -20.58 -0.23
CA ASN A 337 14.34 -19.77 0.09
C ASN A 337 13.92 -18.32 0.18
N ILE A 338 14.29 -17.67 1.27
CA ILE A 338 14.08 -16.24 1.48
C ILE A 338 15.45 -15.60 1.61
N SER A 339 15.70 -14.54 0.87
CA SER A 339 16.97 -13.82 0.92
C SER A 339 16.77 -12.31 1.01
N SER A 340 17.73 -11.65 1.66
CA SER A 340 17.80 -10.19 1.73
C SER A 340 19.26 -9.77 1.88
N ALA A 341 19.72 -8.88 1.01
CA ALA A 341 21.07 -8.34 1.11
C ALA A 341 21.30 -7.65 2.47
N SER A 342 20.30 -6.92 2.99
CA SER A 342 20.40 -6.22 4.28
C SER A 342 20.15 -7.11 5.50
N GLY A 343 19.67 -8.35 5.28
CA GLY A 343 19.21 -9.24 6.34
C GLY A 343 17.69 -9.20 6.54
N ILE A 344 17.16 -10.23 7.19
CA ILE A 344 15.75 -10.50 7.39
C ILE A 344 15.39 -10.25 8.87
N VAL A 345 14.41 -9.40 9.14
CA VAL A 345 14.01 -8.96 10.50
C VAL A 345 12.66 -9.50 10.95
N ARG A 346 11.76 -9.79 10.01
CA ARG A 346 10.46 -10.39 10.33
C ARG A 346 9.99 -11.24 9.17
N ILE A 347 9.45 -12.40 9.50
CA ILE A 347 8.69 -13.25 8.59
C ILE A 347 7.35 -13.53 9.23
N THR A 348 6.29 -13.31 8.46
CA THR A 348 4.92 -13.52 8.89
C THR A 348 4.25 -14.44 7.90
N PHE A 349 3.70 -15.54 8.38
CA PHE A 349 2.83 -16.42 7.60
C PHE A 349 1.40 -16.25 8.09
N ASN A 350 0.44 -15.98 7.20
CA ASN A 350 -0.98 -15.78 7.53
C ASN A 350 -1.21 -14.84 8.73
N ARG A 351 -0.49 -13.71 8.75
CA ARG A 351 -0.52 -12.68 9.82
C ARG A 351 -0.05 -13.15 11.19
N THR A 352 0.53 -14.35 11.29
CA THR A 352 1.18 -14.85 12.50
C THR A 352 2.68 -14.63 12.40
N GLU A 353 3.22 -13.79 13.29
CA GLU A 353 4.65 -13.54 13.34
C GLU A 353 5.39 -14.78 13.84
N HIS A 354 6.40 -15.22 13.09
CA HIS A 354 7.32 -16.22 13.59
C HIS A 354 8.40 -15.53 14.40
N SER A 355 8.43 -15.85 15.69
CA SER A 355 9.29 -15.23 16.69
C SER A 355 10.74 -15.15 16.22
N GLN A 356 11.22 -13.95 15.92
CA GLN A 356 12.64 -13.69 15.73
C GLN A 356 13.25 -13.24 17.05
N PRO A 357 14.39 -13.82 17.49
CA PRO A 357 15.06 -13.36 18.70
C PRO A 357 15.41 -11.88 18.61
N LEU A 358 15.20 -11.11 19.68
CA LEU A 358 15.54 -9.67 19.73
C LEU A 358 16.99 -9.37 19.32
N GLY A 359 17.92 -10.32 19.52
CA GLY A 359 19.32 -10.21 19.11
C GLY A 359 19.57 -10.18 17.60
N TRP A 360 18.61 -10.61 16.78
CA TRP A 360 18.75 -10.61 15.31
C TRP A 360 18.74 -9.21 14.70
N ARG A 361 18.22 -8.20 15.41
CA ARG A 361 18.20 -6.80 14.91
C ARG A 361 19.58 -6.14 14.87
N ASN A 362 20.62 -6.82 15.32
CA ASN A 362 22.01 -6.39 15.14
C ASN A 362 22.81 -7.30 14.19
N ASN A 363 22.32 -8.53 13.93
CA ASN A 363 22.93 -9.54 13.06
C ASN A 363 21.83 -10.31 12.34
N ALA A 364 21.07 -9.61 11.49
CA ALA A 364 19.93 -10.20 10.81
C ALA A 364 20.44 -11.23 9.79
N PRO A 365 19.94 -12.48 9.79
CA PRO A 365 20.36 -13.47 8.82
C PRO A 365 19.99 -13.01 7.41
N LYS A 366 20.90 -13.21 6.45
CA LYS A 366 20.68 -12.84 5.04
C LYS A 366 19.83 -13.85 4.29
N THR A 367 19.73 -15.07 4.79
CA THR A 367 18.96 -16.15 4.18
C THR A 367 18.14 -16.90 5.23
N MET A 368 17.00 -17.43 4.82
CA MET A 368 16.21 -18.42 5.56
C MET A 368 15.61 -19.42 4.60
N GLU A 369 15.44 -20.65 5.09
CA GLU A 369 14.93 -21.76 4.31
C GLU A 369 13.81 -22.44 5.09
N TYR A 370 12.73 -22.80 4.38
CA TYR A 370 11.64 -23.59 4.92
C TYR A 370 11.36 -24.72 3.94
N THR A 371 11.46 -25.97 4.40
CA THR A 371 11.09 -27.09 3.54
C THR A 371 9.57 -27.14 3.36
N GLU A 372 9.12 -27.65 2.23
CA GLU A 372 7.69 -27.87 1.96
C GLU A 372 7.03 -28.70 3.07
N ALA A 373 7.70 -29.76 3.55
CA ALA A 373 7.22 -30.59 4.64
C ALA A 373 7.06 -29.80 5.97
N ASP A 374 8.01 -28.92 6.30
CA ASP A 374 7.91 -28.08 7.51
C ASP A 374 6.72 -27.12 7.44
N LEU A 375 6.46 -26.56 6.25
CA LEU A 375 5.32 -25.67 6.04
C LEU A 375 3.99 -26.44 6.11
N GLU A 376 3.92 -27.64 5.52
CA GLU A 376 2.71 -28.48 5.53
C GLU A 376 2.35 -28.95 6.95
N GLN A 377 3.34 -29.17 7.80
CA GLN A 377 3.09 -29.48 9.21
C GLN A 377 2.42 -28.31 9.96
N ARG A 378 2.63 -27.08 9.49
CA ARG A 378 2.22 -25.85 10.17
C ARG A 378 0.97 -25.21 9.56
N PHE A 379 0.74 -25.40 8.27
CA PHE A 379 -0.26 -24.67 7.50
C PHE A 379 -1.03 -25.61 6.57
N ASP A 380 -2.33 -25.33 6.44
CA ASP A 380 -3.21 -26.08 5.54
C ASP A 380 -2.93 -25.71 4.08
N ARG A 381 -2.51 -26.71 3.29
CA ARG A 381 -2.21 -26.56 1.86
C ARG A 381 -3.42 -26.20 1.01
N THR A 382 -4.64 -26.43 1.51
CA THR A 382 -5.88 -26.09 0.78
C THR A 382 -6.20 -24.59 0.81
N THR A 383 -5.52 -23.83 1.68
CA THR A 383 -5.70 -22.38 1.81
C THR A 383 -4.45 -21.62 1.37
N PRO A 384 -4.58 -20.40 0.80
CA PRO A 384 -3.43 -19.58 0.43
C PRO A 384 -2.51 -19.33 1.62
N LEU A 385 -1.19 -19.51 1.43
CA LEU A 385 -0.19 -19.21 2.45
C LEU A 385 0.40 -17.83 2.21
N HIS A 386 -0.19 -16.82 2.83
CA HIS A 386 0.31 -15.45 2.74
C HIS A 386 1.65 -15.31 3.46
N LEU A 387 2.66 -14.82 2.77
CA LEU A 387 4.01 -14.60 3.29
C LEU A 387 4.36 -13.11 3.21
N GLN A 388 4.71 -12.51 4.35
CA GLN A 388 5.27 -11.17 4.41
C GLN A 388 6.68 -11.21 4.99
N ILE A 389 7.62 -10.57 4.30
CA ILE A 389 9.03 -10.49 4.68
C ILE A 389 9.40 -9.03 4.88
N LEU A 390 9.98 -8.72 6.04
CA LEU A 390 10.55 -7.41 6.35
C LEU A 390 12.08 -7.53 6.42
N ALA A 391 12.75 -6.77 5.58
CA ALA A 391 14.19 -6.65 5.55
C ALA A 391 14.70 -5.57 6.52
N PHE A 392 16.00 -5.65 6.86
CA PHE A 392 16.64 -4.76 7.83
C PHE A 392 16.73 -3.29 7.38
N ASN A 393 16.66 -3.05 6.07
CA ASN A 393 16.56 -1.72 5.48
C ASN A 393 15.13 -1.12 5.51
N GLY A 394 14.16 -1.80 6.14
CA GLY A 394 12.76 -1.38 6.22
C GLY A 394 11.94 -1.64 4.94
N LYS A 395 12.51 -2.34 3.96
CA LYS A 395 11.80 -2.79 2.75
C LYS A 395 11.04 -4.08 3.02
N GLU A 396 9.91 -4.21 2.35
CA GLU A 396 9.00 -5.33 2.53
C GLU A 396 8.65 -5.97 1.17
N THR A 397 8.43 -7.28 1.22
CA THR A 397 7.87 -8.08 0.12
C THR A 397 6.72 -8.90 0.67
N SER A 398 5.61 -8.92 -0.06
CA SER A 398 4.42 -9.66 0.31
C SER A 398 4.06 -10.61 -0.84
N ILE A 399 3.91 -11.88 -0.52
CA ILE A 399 3.57 -12.95 -1.46
C ILE A 399 2.21 -13.47 -1.03
N ARG A 400 1.24 -13.37 -1.94
CA ARG A 400 -0.16 -13.75 -1.67
C ARG A 400 -0.30 -15.22 -1.30
N ASP A 401 0.44 -16.08 -2.00
CA ASP A 401 0.41 -17.53 -1.78
C ASP A 401 1.77 -18.17 -2.04
N ALA A 402 2.50 -18.46 -0.97
CA ALA A 402 3.79 -19.14 -1.02
C ALA A 402 3.68 -20.58 -1.53
N TRP A 403 2.49 -21.22 -1.46
CA TRP A 403 2.30 -22.56 -2.02
C TRP A 403 2.45 -22.58 -3.54
N LYS A 404 1.97 -21.53 -4.23
CA LYS A 404 2.14 -21.40 -5.68
C LYS A 404 3.61 -21.28 -6.06
N LEU A 405 4.39 -20.57 -5.26
CA LEU A 405 5.83 -20.42 -5.46
C LEU A 405 6.57 -21.76 -5.27
N LEU A 406 6.16 -22.58 -4.29
CA LEU A 406 6.69 -23.95 -4.10
C LEU A 406 6.21 -24.94 -5.19
N SER A 407 5.08 -24.65 -5.82
CA SER A 407 4.44 -25.48 -6.85
C SER A 407 4.78 -25.02 -8.27
N SER A 408 5.65 -24.01 -8.45
CA SER A 408 6.13 -23.52 -9.75
C SER A 408 7.13 -24.49 -10.40
N ARG A 409 6.80 -25.78 -10.38
CA ARG A 409 7.52 -26.86 -11.05
C ARG A 409 6.96 -27.01 -12.47
N SER A 410 7.71 -27.68 -13.34
CA SER A 410 7.22 -28.16 -14.63
C SER A 410 6.16 -29.26 -14.50
N PHE A 411 5.67 -29.56 -13.28
CA PHE A 411 4.63 -30.56 -13.04
C PHE A 411 3.85 -30.28 -11.74
N VAL A 412 2.62 -30.80 -11.64
CA VAL A 412 1.76 -30.77 -10.45
C VAL A 412 1.74 -32.16 -9.82
N ARG A 413 1.98 -32.24 -8.50
CA ARG A 413 1.84 -33.48 -7.73
C ARG A 413 0.43 -33.63 -7.20
N ILE A 414 -0.12 -34.82 -7.31
CA ILE A 414 -1.44 -35.16 -6.80
C ILE A 414 -1.28 -35.67 -5.36
N PRO A 415 -1.85 -35.02 -4.33
CA PRO A 415 -1.75 -35.49 -2.96
C PRO A 415 -2.22 -36.94 -2.80
N GLY A 416 -1.39 -37.79 -2.18
CA GLY A 416 -1.71 -39.20 -1.94
C GLY A 416 -1.66 -40.12 -3.17
N SER A 417 -1.10 -39.67 -4.30
CA SER A 417 -0.97 -40.46 -5.52
C SER A 417 0.44 -40.35 -6.11
N THR A 418 0.86 -41.37 -6.87
CA THR A 418 2.09 -41.34 -7.66
C THR A 418 1.93 -40.60 -8.99
N LEU A 419 0.70 -40.24 -9.35
CA LEU A 419 0.38 -39.52 -10.58
C LEU A 419 0.92 -38.08 -10.54
N ARG A 420 1.42 -37.62 -11.70
CA ARG A 420 1.89 -36.25 -11.92
C ARG A 420 1.20 -35.68 -13.16
N LEU A 421 0.88 -34.39 -13.14
CA LEU A 421 0.46 -33.65 -14.33
C LEU A 421 1.62 -32.79 -14.81
N THR A 422 2.01 -32.86 -16.08
CA THR A 422 3.14 -32.08 -16.61
C THR A 422 2.65 -30.71 -17.11
N LYS A 423 3.42 -29.65 -16.87
CA LYS A 423 3.17 -28.29 -17.35
C LYS A 423 4.17 -27.96 -18.46
N HIS A 424 3.67 -27.68 -19.66
CA HIS A 424 4.49 -27.23 -20.80
C HIS A 424 4.19 -25.75 -21.10
N LEU A 425 5.20 -24.89 -21.00
CA LEU A 425 5.06 -23.44 -21.17
C LEU A 425 5.45 -23.00 -22.60
N ALA A 426 4.60 -22.24 -23.29
CA ALA A 426 4.90 -21.70 -24.62
C ALA A 426 5.70 -20.41 -24.58
N VAL A 427 5.41 -19.55 -23.60
CA VAL A 427 5.89 -18.17 -23.53
C VAL A 427 6.56 -17.94 -22.18
N PRO A 428 7.89 -17.97 -22.07
CA PRO A 428 8.56 -17.48 -20.88
C PRO A 428 8.41 -15.95 -20.81
N ARG A 429 8.22 -15.42 -19.60
CA ARG A 429 8.14 -13.97 -19.34
C ARG A 429 9.34 -13.27 -20.00
N SER A 430 9.09 -12.41 -20.99
CA SER A 430 10.14 -11.51 -21.47
C SER A 430 10.52 -10.56 -20.32
N VAL A 431 11.83 -10.40 -20.11
CA VAL A 431 12.47 -9.72 -18.96
C VAL A 431 12.21 -8.19 -18.92
N VAL A 432 11.16 -7.69 -19.57
CA VAL A 432 11.00 -6.24 -19.86
C VAL A 432 9.89 -5.56 -19.05
N ILE A 433 9.22 -6.25 -18.13
CA ILE A 433 8.25 -5.58 -17.23
C ILE A 433 8.72 -5.70 -15.78
N ASN A 434 9.34 -4.61 -15.30
CA ASN A 434 9.74 -4.30 -13.91
C ASN A 434 8.55 -4.20 -12.93
N GLN A 435 7.45 -4.90 -13.19
CA GLN A 435 6.31 -5.06 -12.28
C GLN A 435 6.22 -6.54 -11.93
N GLU A 436 7.16 -7.00 -11.11
CA GLU A 436 6.92 -8.17 -10.26
C GLU A 436 5.81 -7.74 -9.28
N ASP A 437 4.55 -8.10 -9.57
CA ASP A 437 3.47 -8.43 -8.60
C ASP A 437 2.02 -8.22 -9.11
N ASP A 438 1.77 -7.70 -10.33
CA ASP A 438 0.40 -7.31 -10.74
C ASP A 438 -0.18 -8.08 -11.94
N ALA A 439 -0.32 -9.41 -11.80
CA ALA A 439 -0.96 -10.28 -12.81
C ALA A 439 -2.03 -11.19 -12.20
N TYR A 440 -3.07 -11.49 -12.98
CA TYR A 440 -4.01 -12.57 -12.71
C TYR A 440 -3.38 -13.89 -13.13
N GLU A 441 -3.17 -14.80 -12.18
CA GLU A 441 -2.76 -16.17 -12.47
C GLU A 441 -4.00 -17.06 -12.55
N TRP A 442 -4.05 -17.93 -13.54
CA TRP A 442 -5.18 -18.80 -13.77
C TRP A 442 -4.74 -20.18 -14.26
N ALA A 443 -5.50 -21.20 -13.88
CA ALA A 443 -5.37 -22.56 -14.37
C ALA A 443 -6.76 -23.09 -14.70
N GLN A 444 -6.85 -23.99 -15.67
CA GLN A 444 -8.12 -24.45 -16.19
C GLN A 444 -8.03 -25.88 -16.71
N LEU A 445 -8.69 -26.84 -16.03
CA LEU A 445 -8.86 -28.19 -16.56
C LEU A 445 -9.96 -28.26 -17.62
N LEU A 446 -9.98 -29.33 -18.41
CA LEU A 446 -11.03 -29.61 -19.41
C LEU A 446 -12.27 -30.30 -18.78
N ARG A 447 -12.25 -30.54 -17.48
CA ARG A 447 -13.39 -30.96 -16.65
C ARG A 447 -13.39 -30.19 -15.35
N GLU A 448 -14.57 -29.81 -14.88
CA GLU A 448 -14.75 -29.11 -13.61
C GLU A 448 -16.01 -29.58 -12.89
N LYS A 449 -16.01 -29.45 -11.55
CA LYS A 449 -17.21 -29.67 -10.76
C LYS A 449 -18.15 -28.47 -10.92
N GLY A 450 -19.36 -28.74 -11.42
CA GLY A 450 -20.43 -27.76 -11.50
C GLY A 450 -21.03 -27.45 -10.14
N ALA A 451 -22.01 -26.55 -10.09
CA ALA A 451 -22.73 -26.21 -8.86
C ALA A 451 -23.51 -27.40 -8.27
N ASP A 452 -23.78 -28.43 -9.08
CA ASP A 452 -24.40 -29.69 -8.66
C ASP A 452 -23.39 -30.68 -8.04
N GLY A 453 -22.11 -30.30 -7.94
CA GLY A 453 -21.02 -31.13 -7.43
C GLY A 453 -20.56 -32.23 -8.39
N LYS A 454 -21.14 -32.32 -9.60
CA LYS A 454 -20.77 -33.32 -10.62
C LYS A 454 -19.72 -32.78 -11.56
N LEU A 455 -18.91 -33.69 -12.11
CA LEU A 455 -17.91 -33.34 -13.12
C LEU A 455 -18.57 -33.15 -14.49
N HIS A 456 -18.37 -31.98 -15.08
CA HIS A 456 -18.82 -31.64 -16.42
C HIS A 456 -17.62 -31.42 -17.34
N ARG A 457 -17.75 -31.84 -18.59
CA ARG A 457 -16.71 -31.70 -19.63
C ARG A 457 -16.82 -30.36 -20.34
N ALA A 458 -15.68 -29.75 -20.69
CA ALA A 458 -15.62 -28.60 -21.57
C ALA A 458 -16.15 -28.97 -22.97
N VAL A 459 -17.15 -28.23 -23.47
CA VAL A 459 -17.81 -28.49 -24.76
C VAL A 459 -17.40 -27.51 -25.85
N SER A 460 -16.89 -26.33 -25.48
CA SER A 460 -16.37 -25.36 -26.43
C SER A 460 -15.43 -24.36 -25.77
N ILE A 461 -14.50 -23.81 -26.55
CA ILE A 461 -13.63 -22.71 -26.14
C ILE A 461 -13.77 -21.58 -27.17
N ASP A 462 -14.04 -20.36 -26.71
CA ASP A 462 -13.98 -19.15 -27.52
C ASP A 462 -12.64 -18.43 -27.29
N PHE A 463 -11.82 -18.34 -28.34
CA PHE A 463 -10.51 -17.70 -28.30
C PHE A 463 -10.69 -16.20 -28.51
N ARG A 464 -10.46 -15.40 -27.46
CA ARG A 464 -10.74 -13.96 -27.46
C ARG A 464 -9.51 -13.19 -27.93
N VAL A 465 -9.50 -12.79 -29.19
CA VAL A 465 -8.35 -12.12 -29.83
C VAL A 465 -8.79 -10.82 -30.49
N GLY A 466 -8.17 -9.72 -30.09
CA GLY A 466 -8.42 -8.36 -30.57
C GLY A 466 -7.16 -7.71 -31.12
N CYS A 467 -6.85 -6.50 -30.64
CA CYS A 467 -5.57 -5.86 -30.94
C CYS A 467 -4.37 -6.54 -30.24
N LEU A 468 -4.68 -7.39 -29.26
CA LEU A 468 -3.81 -8.31 -28.53
C LEU A 468 -4.61 -9.59 -28.21
N TRP A 469 -3.98 -10.59 -27.58
CA TRP A 469 -4.68 -11.77 -27.07
C TRP A 469 -5.34 -11.46 -25.72
N ASP A 470 -6.65 -11.20 -25.75
CA ASP A 470 -7.43 -10.78 -24.57
C ASP A 470 -7.65 -11.93 -23.57
N GLY A 471 -7.87 -13.15 -24.07
CA GLY A 471 -8.08 -14.33 -23.22
C GLY A 471 -8.84 -15.46 -23.91
N GLY A 472 -9.72 -16.12 -23.17
CA GLY A 472 -10.54 -17.22 -23.67
C GLY A 472 -11.72 -17.53 -22.77
N VAL A 473 -12.80 -18.07 -23.34
CA VAL A 473 -14.01 -18.46 -22.61
C VAL A 473 -14.26 -19.96 -22.82
N VAL A 474 -14.14 -20.75 -21.76
CA VAL A 474 -14.40 -22.19 -21.73
C VAL A 474 -15.83 -22.43 -21.26
N LYS A 475 -16.64 -23.14 -22.04
CA LYS A 475 -18.01 -23.53 -21.68
C LYS A 475 -18.09 -25.02 -21.39
N TYR A 476 -18.77 -25.37 -20.31
CA TYR A 476 -18.98 -26.75 -19.86
C TYR A 476 -20.37 -27.28 -20.23
N ALA A 477 -20.54 -28.61 -20.13
CA ALA A 477 -21.74 -29.32 -20.55
C ALA A 477 -23.01 -28.92 -19.76
N ASP A 478 -22.89 -28.57 -18.48
CA ASP A 478 -23.97 -28.00 -17.64
C ASP A 478 -24.21 -26.50 -17.89
N GLY A 479 -23.43 -25.89 -18.78
CA GLY A 479 -23.56 -24.49 -19.18
C GLY A 479 -22.72 -23.51 -18.38
N HIS A 480 -22.02 -23.92 -17.31
CA HIS A 480 -21.13 -23.01 -16.61
C HIS A 480 -19.92 -22.63 -17.46
N ILE A 481 -19.29 -21.51 -17.10
CA ILE A 481 -18.22 -20.89 -17.87
C ILE A 481 -17.02 -20.67 -16.95
N SER A 482 -15.83 -20.89 -17.50
CA SER A 482 -14.58 -20.42 -16.93
C SER A 482 -13.72 -19.71 -17.99
N HIS A 483 -12.67 -19.02 -17.57
CA HIS A 483 -11.88 -18.15 -18.43
C HIS A 483 -10.41 -18.57 -18.56
N TRP A 484 -9.77 -18.18 -19.66
CA TRP A 484 -8.32 -18.03 -19.77
C TRP A 484 -7.98 -16.56 -19.48
N GLY A 485 -7.91 -16.20 -18.20
CA GLY A 485 -7.84 -14.83 -17.72
C GLY A 485 -8.69 -14.62 -16.46
N PRO A 486 -8.93 -13.37 -16.03
CA PRO A 486 -9.76 -13.09 -14.86
C PRO A 486 -11.21 -13.53 -15.04
N MET A 487 -11.79 -14.12 -14.01
CA MET A 487 -13.23 -14.45 -13.90
C MET A 487 -14.06 -13.21 -13.57
N GLN A 488 -13.52 -12.34 -12.72
CA GLN A 488 -14.13 -11.07 -12.33
C GLN A 488 -13.09 -9.95 -12.33
N ARG A 489 -13.58 -8.72 -12.49
CA ARG A 489 -12.80 -7.49 -12.35
C ARG A 489 -13.70 -6.42 -11.73
N TYR A 490 -13.22 -5.74 -10.68
CA TYR A 490 -14.00 -4.72 -9.96
C TYR A 490 -15.33 -5.28 -9.44
N GLY A 491 -15.32 -6.52 -8.94
CA GLY A 491 -16.50 -7.22 -8.43
C GLY A 491 -17.57 -7.57 -9.47
N ARG A 492 -17.27 -7.47 -10.78
CA ARG A 492 -18.19 -7.84 -11.87
C ARG A 492 -17.59 -8.95 -12.72
N LYS A 493 -18.44 -9.81 -13.29
CA LYS A 493 -18.00 -10.84 -14.26
C LYS A 493 -17.22 -10.18 -15.39
N HIS A 494 -16.04 -10.71 -15.67
CA HIS A 494 -15.19 -10.14 -16.71
C HIS A 494 -15.74 -10.49 -18.11
N GLY A 495 -15.82 -9.50 -18.99
CA GLY A 495 -16.10 -9.68 -20.41
C GLY A 495 -14.83 -9.43 -21.22
N PHE A 496 -14.51 -10.34 -22.14
CA PHE A 496 -13.37 -10.16 -23.03
C PHE A 496 -13.78 -9.42 -24.31
N GLY A 497 -12.92 -8.51 -24.78
CA GLY A 497 -13.02 -7.96 -26.12
C GLY A 497 -12.65 -9.00 -27.19
N GLY A 498 -12.27 -8.52 -28.37
CA GLY A 498 -11.69 -9.35 -29.42
C GLY A 498 -12.53 -9.42 -30.69
N HIS A 499 -12.23 -8.54 -31.66
CA HIS A 499 -12.93 -8.49 -32.95
C HIS A 499 -12.61 -9.68 -33.86
N ALA A 500 -11.53 -10.42 -33.59
CA ALA A 500 -11.11 -11.59 -34.36
C ALA A 500 -11.32 -12.91 -33.60
N SER A 501 -12.23 -12.90 -32.62
CA SER A 501 -12.49 -14.05 -31.77
C SER A 501 -13.08 -15.22 -32.56
N LYS A 502 -12.64 -16.44 -32.24
CA LYS A 502 -13.13 -17.68 -32.88
C LYS A 502 -13.45 -18.73 -31.85
N LYS A 503 -14.60 -19.37 -32.02
CA LYS A 503 -15.04 -20.48 -31.18
C LYS A 503 -14.71 -21.83 -31.81
N ILE A 504 -14.18 -22.75 -31.01
CA ILE A 504 -14.04 -24.16 -31.36
C ILE A 504 -14.98 -25.00 -30.50
N ARG A 505 -15.67 -25.97 -31.13
CA ARG A 505 -16.39 -27.02 -30.39
C ARG A 505 -15.40 -28.13 -30.05
N LEU A 506 -15.56 -28.73 -28.89
CA LEU A 506 -14.78 -29.89 -28.46
C LEU A 506 -15.68 -31.12 -28.54
N PRO A 507 -15.61 -31.97 -29.58
CA PRO A 507 -16.38 -33.20 -29.66
C PRO A 507 -15.93 -34.23 -28.62
N GLU A 508 -16.86 -35.05 -28.13
CA GLU A 508 -16.54 -36.13 -27.20
C GLU A 508 -15.58 -37.13 -27.85
N GLY A 509 -14.57 -37.59 -27.10
CA GLY A 509 -13.56 -38.53 -27.59
C GLY A 509 -12.50 -37.96 -28.55
N VAL A 510 -12.58 -36.67 -28.92
CA VAL A 510 -11.58 -36.01 -29.76
C VAL A 510 -10.58 -35.26 -28.88
N GLU A 511 -9.31 -35.66 -28.94
CA GLU A 511 -8.21 -35.03 -28.20
C GLU A 511 -7.77 -33.71 -28.85
N ILE A 512 -7.21 -32.81 -28.03
CA ILE A 512 -6.50 -31.62 -28.51
C ILE A 512 -5.09 -32.05 -28.89
N SER A 513 -4.71 -31.87 -30.15
CA SER A 513 -3.42 -32.33 -30.68
C SER A 513 -2.31 -31.31 -30.46
N SER A 514 -2.60 -30.02 -30.64
CA SER A 514 -1.64 -28.95 -30.37
C SER A 514 -2.30 -27.58 -30.20
N ILE A 515 -1.54 -26.63 -29.66
CA ILE A 515 -1.90 -25.22 -29.56
C ILE A 515 -0.73 -24.36 -30.05
N GLU A 516 -0.99 -23.50 -31.02
CA GLU A 516 -0.08 -22.45 -31.45
C GLU A 516 -0.33 -21.18 -30.63
N VAL A 517 0.75 -20.57 -30.13
CA VAL A 517 0.70 -19.32 -29.36
C VAL A 517 1.60 -18.30 -30.01
N ASN A 518 1.03 -17.12 -30.32
CA ASN A 518 1.80 -15.93 -30.64
C ASN A 518 1.78 -15.01 -29.41
N PRO A 519 2.91 -14.84 -28.69
CA PRO A 519 2.95 -14.07 -27.45
C PRO A 519 2.21 -12.72 -27.55
N GLN A 520 1.28 -12.49 -26.60
CA GLN A 520 0.42 -11.30 -26.51
C GLN A 520 -0.48 -11.02 -27.73
N SER A 521 -0.43 -11.83 -28.78
CA SER A 521 -0.97 -11.48 -30.10
C SER A 521 -1.98 -12.48 -30.64
N GLY A 522 -1.99 -13.72 -30.15
CA GLY A 522 -3.07 -14.65 -30.46
C GLY A 522 -2.81 -16.09 -30.04
N VAL A 523 -3.82 -16.93 -30.28
CA VAL A 523 -3.81 -18.37 -30.00
C VAL A 523 -4.61 -19.11 -31.08
N ARG A 524 -4.14 -20.30 -31.44
CA ARG A 524 -4.87 -21.24 -32.30
C ARG A 524 -4.79 -22.65 -31.74
N MET A 525 -5.92 -23.34 -31.70
CA MET A 525 -6.02 -24.73 -31.25
C MET A 525 -6.26 -25.67 -32.42
N HIS A 526 -5.65 -26.85 -32.35
CA HIS A 526 -5.83 -27.96 -33.28
C HIS A 526 -6.35 -29.19 -32.54
N LEU A 527 -7.36 -29.84 -33.11
CA LEU A 527 -7.90 -31.11 -32.63
C LEU A 527 -7.35 -32.28 -33.44
N ALA A 528 -7.38 -33.48 -32.86
CA ALA A 528 -6.94 -34.71 -33.51
C ALA A 528 -7.76 -35.10 -34.77
N ASP A 529 -8.99 -34.59 -34.90
CA ASP A 529 -9.84 -34.79 -36.08
C ASP A 529 -9.52 -33.80 -37.23
N GLY A 530 -8.53 -32.93 -37.06
CA GLY A 530 -8.11 -31.92 -38.02
C GLY A 530 -8.83 -30.57 -37.87
N THR A 531 -9.83 -30.47 -36.99
CA THR A 531 -10.52 -29.20 -36.72
C THR A 531 -9.56 -28.20 -36.07
N SER A 532 -9.58 -26.95 -36.53
CA SER A 532 -8.72 -25.90 -35.98
C SER A 532 -9.48 -24.58 -35.89
N ALA A 533 -9.28 -23.81 -34.81
CA ALA A 533 -9.82 -22.47 -34.70
C ALA A 533 -8.93 -21.57 -33.83
N GLY A 534 -9.08 -20.26 -34.01
CA GLY A 534 -8.28 -19.23 -33.35
C GLY A 534 -7.64 -18.27 -34.34
N GLU A 535 -6.95 -17.27 -33.80
CA GLU A 535 -6.32 -16.20 -34.55
C GLU A 535 -4.92 -15.93 -34.01
N LEU A 536 -3.97 -15.68 -34.91
CA LEU A 536 -2.57 -15.43 -34.58
C LEU A 536 -2.17 -14.11 -35.24
N ASN A 537 -2.43 -12.98 -34.58
CA ASN A 537 -2.12 -11.68 -35.16
C ASN A 537 -0.61 -11.53 -35.39
N THR A 538 -0.19 -11.30 -36.63
CA THR A 538 1.19 -10.95 -36.97
C THR A 538 1.27 -9.44 -37.22
N ARG A 539 1.67 -8.64 -36.22
CA ARG A 539 1.95 -7.21 -36.43
C ARG A 539 3.37 -7.05 -36.99
N GLY A 540 3.54 -6.13 -37.94
CA GLY A 540 4.76 -5.97 -38.75
C GLY A 540 6.07 -5.79 -37.97
N ASP A 541 7.16 -6.21 -38.62
CA ASP A 541 8.60 -6.07 -38.29
C ASP A 541 9.14 -6.68 -36.99
N THR A 542 8.36 -7.48 -36.26
CA THR A 542 8.92 -8.36 -35.21
C THR A 542 8.74 -9.82 -35.60
N GLU A 543 9.84 -10.55 -35.75
CA GLU A 543 9.86 -12.01 -35.87
C GLU A 543 9.36 -12.62 -34.54
N ASN A 544 8.06 -12.51 -34.26
CA ASN A 544 7.46 -13.25 -33.15
C ASN A 544 7.47 -14.73 -33.54
N VAL A 545 8.34 -15.52 -32.89
CA VAL A 545 8.36 -16.97 -33.04
C VAL A 545 7.05 -17.52 -32.47
N ILE A 546 6.16 -17.97 -33.34
CA ILE A 546 4.95 -18.70 -32.93
C ILE A 546 5.42 -20.01 -32.28
N THR A 547 5.07 -20.21 -31.00
CA THR A 547 5.41 -21.43 -30.27
C THR A 547 4.27 -22.43 -30.40
N THR A 548 4.57 -23.66 -30.78
CA THR A 548 3.60 -24.77 -30.77
C THR A 548 3.78 -25.61 -29.53
N LEU A 549 2.71 -25.78 -28.75
CA LEU A 549 2.62 -26.72 -27.65
C LEU A 549 1.87 -27.97 -28.11
N ALA A 550 2.49 -29.13 -27.92
CA ALA A 550 1.88 -30.43 -28.14
C ALA A 550 2.21 -31.35 -26.96
N PRO A 551 1.32 -32.27 -26.56
CA PRO A 551 1.65 -33.26 -25.56
C PRO A 551 2.74 -34.21 -26.08
N SER A 552 3.52 -34.80 -25.18
CA SER A 552 4.43 -35.90 -25.53
C SER A 552 3.66 -37.10 -26.10
N PRO A 553 4.28 -38.01 -26.87
CA PRO A 553 3.58 -39.14 -27.50
C PRO A 553 2.77 -40.04 -26.53
N ASP A 554 3.17 -40.09 -25.26
CA ASP A 554 2.58 -40.83 -24.16
C ASP A 554 1.74 -39.97 -23.21
N GLU A 555 1.46 -38.72 -23.58
CA GLU A 555 0.65 -37.79 -22.81
C GLU A 555 -0.60 -37.32 -23.58
N VAL A 556 -1.56 -36.75 -22.85
CA VAL A 556 -2.74 -36.07 -23.40
C VAL A 556 -2.97 -34.75 -22.67
N ILE A 557 -3.42 -33.71 -23.38
CA ILE A 557 -3.77 -32.42 -22.79
C ILE A 557 -5.03 -32.59 -21.92
N VAL A 558 -4.93 -32.21 -20.65
CA VAL A 558 -6.03 -32.25 -19.67
C VAL A 558 -6.43 -30.86 -19.18
N GLY A 559 -5.64 -29.82 -19.47
CA GLY A 559 -5.93 -28.45 -19.08
C GLY A 559 -4.91 -27.43 -19.59
N PHE A 560 -5.02 -26.21 -19.06
CA PHE A 560 -4.24 -25.03 -19.44
C PHE A 560 -3.87 -24.21 -18.21
N PHE A 561 -2.84 -23.40 -18.32
CA PHE A 561 -2.48 -22.42 -17.30
C PHE A 561 -1.87 -21.17 -17.94
N GLY A 562 -1.90 -20.06 -17.22
CA GLY A 562 -1.32 -18.83 -17.72
C GLY A 562 -1.37 -17.67 -16.74
N LYS A 563 -0.89 -16.53 -17.21
CA LYS A 563 -0.96 -15.25 -16.51
C LYS A 563 -1.53 -14.19 -17.44
N SER A 564 -2.35 -13.31 -16.89
CA SER A 564 -2.96 -12.18 -17.58
C SER A 564 -2.67 -10.89 -16.84
N SER A 565 -2.50 -9.76 -17.54
CA SER A 565 -2.26 -8.47 -16.89
C SER A 565 -3.44 -8.07 -15.98
N ARG A 566 -3.18 -7.52 -14.79
CA ARG A 566 -4.24 -6.85 -13.99
C ARG A 566 -4.57 -5.45 -14.51
N SER A 567 -3.70 -4.87 -15.32
CA SER A 567 -3.87 -3.55 -15.93
C SER A 567 -4.30 -3.62 -17.40
N GLY A 568 -4.85 -2.51 -17.91
CA GLY A 568 -5.22 -2.38 -19.33
C GLY A 568 -6.34 -3.34 -19.76
N PHE A 569 -6.14 -4.00 -20.91
CA PHE A 569 -7.07 -4.96 -21.51
C PHE A 569 -6.99 -6.38 -20.91
N CYS A 570 -6.21 -6.58 -19.85
CA CYS A 570 -6.01 -7.90 -19.22
C CYS A 570 -5.45 -8.99 -20.14
N GLY A 571 -4.68 -8.61 -21.16
CA GLY A 571 -4.12 -9.54 -22.14
C GLY A 571 -3.27 -10.65 -21.50
N VAL A 572 -3.25 -11.81 -22.16
CA VAL A 572 -2.48 -12.99 -21.76
C VAL A 572 -0.98 -12.72 -21.93
N LEU A 573 -0.24 -12.85 -20.83
CA LEU A 573 1.20 -12.64 -20.71
C LEU A 573 1.98 -13.95 -20.80
N GLU A 574 1.45 -15.01 -20.18
CA GLU A 574 2.02 -16.36 -20.16
C GLU A 574 0.92 -17.37 -20.48
N PHE A 575 1.26 -18.43 -21.20
CA PHE A 575 0.34 -19.53 -21.51
C PHE A 575 1.07 -20.86 -21.60
N GLY A 576 0.43 -21.91 -21.09
CA GLY A 576 0.91 -23.29 -21.17
C GLY A 576 -0.21 -24.32 -21.14
N ILE A 577 0.15 -25.56 -21.46
CA ILE A 577 -0.72 -26.73 -21.40
C ILE A 577 -0.39 -27.57 -20.17
N ILE A 578 -1.42 -28.22 -19.61
CA ILE A 578 -1.30 -29.24 -18.56
C ILE A 578 -1.60 -30.59 -19.21
N THR A 579 -0.70 -31.56 -19.04
CA THR A 579 -0.82 -32.89 -19.61
C THR A 579 -0.83 -33.99 -18.54
N ALA A 580 -1.41 -35.14 -18.87
CA ALA A 580 -1.40 -36.35 -18.05
C ALA A 580 -0.93 -37.55 -18.91
N PRO A 581 -0.44 -38.65 -18.29
CA PRO A 581 -0.19 -39.90 -18.99
C PRO A 581 -1.43 -40.35 -19.77
N LYS A 582 -1.23 -40.80 -21.01
CA LYS A 582 -2.30 -41.12 -21.95
C LYS A 582 -3.18 -42.29 -21.51
N ASP A 583 -2.62 -43.24 -20.76
CA ASP A 583 -3.33 -44.37 -20.16
C ASP A 583 -4.25 -43.95 -18.99
N VAL A 584 -3.96 -42.82 -18.36
CA VAL A 584 -4.80 -42.22 -17.31
C VAL A 584 -5.85 -41.29 -17.94
N GLY A 585 -5.41 -40.35 -18.78
CA GLY A 585 -6.27 -39.35 -19.41
C GLY A 585 -7.08 -38.50 -18.41
N LEU A 586 -8.11 -37.81 -18.90
CA LEU A 586 -9.04 -37.03 -18.05
C LEU A 586 -9.91 -37.90 -17.15
N ASP A 587 -10.24 -39.13 -17.57
CA ASP A 587 -11.15 -40.04 -16.87
C ASP A 587 -10.50 -40.77 -15.70
N GLY A 588 -9.18 -40.96 -15.73
CA GLY A 588 -8.42 -41.64 -14.68
C GLY A 588 -7.84 -40.70 -13.62
N LEU A 589 -8.08 -39.38 -13.70
CA LEU A 589 -7.56 -38.43 -12.72
C LEU A 589 -8.20 -38.65 -11.33
N PRO A 590 -7.41 -38.74 -10.25
CA PRO A 590 -7.91 -38.90 -8.89
C PRO A 590 -8.84 -37.77 -8.47
N GLU A 591 -9.80 -38.06 -7.58
CA GLU A 591 -10.83 -37.09 -7.21
C GLU A 591 -10.28 -35.81 -6.57
N GLN A 592 -9.12 -35.89 -5.90
CA GLN A 592 -8.42 -34.76 -5.30
C GLN A 592 -8.10 -33.66 -6.32
N VAL A 593 -7.84 -34.02 -7.58
CA VAL A 593 -7.53 -33.08 -8.67
C VAL A 593 -8.56 -31.97 -8.78
N TRP A 594 -9.84 -32.35 -8.64
CA TRP A 594 -10.97 -31.45 -8.89
C TRP A 594 -11.20 -30.46 -7.75
N GLU A 595 -10.53 -30.65 -6.62
CA GLU A 595 -10.56 -29.77 -5.45
C GLU A 595 -9.29 -28.89 -5.33
N MET A 596 -8.28 -29.12 -6.18
CA MET A 596 -7.01 -28.39 -6.12
C MET A 596 -7.16 -26.97 -6.66
N SER A 597 -6.94 -25.97 -5.81
CA SER A 597 -6.97 -24.54 -6.18
C SER A 597 -5.96 -24.19 -7.28
N GLU A 598 -4.81 -24.86 -7.33
CA GLU A 598 -3.77 -24.66 -8.35
C GLU A 598 -4.21 -25.10 -9.77
N LEU A 599 -5.29 -25.88 -9.89
CA LEU A 599 -5.83 -26.38 -11.16
C LEU A 599 -7.18 -25.74 -11.52
N LYS A 600 -7.62 -24.73 -10.76
CA LYS A 600 -8.91 -24.07 -10.92
C LYS A 600 -8.73 -22.56 -11.12
N ASN A 601 -9.56 -21.95 -11.96
CA ASN A 601 -9.48 -20.51 -12.16
C ASN A 601 -10.25 -19.76 -11.06
N THR A 602 -9.52 -19.07 -10.19
CA THR A 602 -10.08 -18.19 -9.15
C THR A 602 -9.75 -16.71 -9.38
N ALA A 603 -9.16 -16.36 -10.53
CA ALA A 603 -8.64 -15.03 -10.79
C ALA A 603 -9.73 -13.95 -10.69
N GLY A 604 -9.58 -13.01 -9.76
CA GLY A 604 -10.52 -11.91 -9.53
C GLY A 604 -11.75 -12.24 -8.71
N LEU A 605 -11.92 -13.49 -8.25
CA LEU A 605 -12.99 -13.89 -7.30
C LEU A 605 -12.62 -13.68 -5.83
N GLU A 606 -11.36 -13.34 -5.56
CA GLU A 606 -10.83 -13.08 -4.21
C GLU A 606 -11.39 -11.74 -3.68
N GLU A 607 -11.76 -11.67 -2.39
CA GLU A 607 -12.09 -10.40 -1.72
C GLU A 607 -10.81 -9.53 -1.59
N ASP A 608 -10.42 -8.89 -2.69
CA ASP A 608 -9.25 -8.01 -2.75
C ASP A 608 -9.56 -6.68 -2.01
N GLY A 609 -8.74 -6.34 -1.01
CA GLY A 609 -8.67 -4.98 -0.44
C GLY A 609 -7.95 -3.96 -1.34
N ASP A 610 -7.44 -4.41 -2.50
CA ASP A 610 -6.70 -3.62 -3.49
C ASP A 610 -7.50 -3.35 -4.78
N ASP A 611 -8.71 -3.89 -4.92
CA ASP A 611 -9.60 -3.51 -6.01
C ASP A 611 -10.13 -2.10 -5.70
N TYR A 612 -9.54 -1.07 -6.34
CA TYR A 612 -10.10 0.28 -6.34
C TYR A 612 -11.57 0.17 -6.76
N LYS A 613 -12.49 0.28 -5.80
CA LYS A 613 -13.90 0.50 -6.07
C LYS A 613 -13.97 1.82 -6.83
N MET A 614 -14.21 1.75 -8.14
CA MET A 614 -14.56 2.92 -8.93
C MET A 614 -15.94 3.39 -8.46
N ASP A 615 -15.96 4.31 -7.50
CA ASP A 615 -17.12 5.13 -7.23
C ASP A 615 -17.42 5.94 -8.50
N GLY A 616 -18.68 5.84 -8.93
CA GLY A 616 -19.07 5.92 -10.34
C GLY A 616 -18.71 7.21 -11.05
N TYR A 617 -18.22 7.07 -12.28
CA TYR A 617 -18.50 7.93 -13.44
C TYR A 617 -18.14 7.11 -14.70
N TYR A 618 -18.89 7.30 -15.78
CA TYR A 618 -18.93 6.53 -17.05
C TYR A 618 -19.92 5.35 -17.07
N GLN A 619 -21.20 5.70 -17.11
CA GLN A 619 -22.28 4.84 -17.58
C GLN A 619 -22.57 5.23 -19.04
N GLN A 620 -22.12 4.42 -19.99
CA GLN A 620 -22.65 4.38 -21.35
C GLN A 620 -23.06 2.93 -21.60
N GLU A 621 -24.35 2.69 -21.44
CA GLU A 621 -25.01 1.43 -21.80
C GLU A 621 -24.95 1.30 -23.33
N TYR A 622 -24.24 0.27 -23.80
CA TYR A 622 -24.51 -0.33 -25.09
C TYR A 622 -25.30 -1.60 -24.77
N ASP A 623 -26.62 -1.51 -24.93
CA ASP A 623 -27.50 -2.67 -24.92
C ASP A 623 -27.26 -3.46 -26.22
N GLU A 624 -26.68 -4.64 -26.12
CA GLU A 624 -26.76 -5.67 -27.16
C GLU A 624 -27.93 -6.59 -26.79
N GLU A 625 -29.10 -6.33 -27.39
CA GLU A 625 -30.18 -7.32 -27.47
C GLU A 625 -29.74 -8.43 -28.45
N GLU A 626 -29.51 -9.64 -27.94
CA GLU A 626 -29.44 -10.85 -28.75
C GLU A 626 -30.86 -11.20 -29.21
N ASP A 627 -31.17 -10.89 -30.48
CA ASP A 627 -32.35 -11.43 -31.17
C ASP A 627 -32.17 -12.94 -31.39
N GLU A 628 -32.78 -13.73 -30.52
CA GLU A 628 -33.29 -15.05 -30.88
C GLU A 628 -34.46 -14.86 -31.85
N ASN A 629 -34.29 -15.17 -33.13
CA ASN A 629 -35.43 -15.50 -33.98
C ASN A 629 -35.11 -16.60 -34.99
N ASP A 630 -36.05 -17.53 -35.01
CA ASP A 630 -36.07 -18.81 -35.69
C ASP A 630 -35.99 -18.70 -37.22
N PHE A 631 -35.45 -19.76 -37.79
CA PHE A 631 -35.57 -20.14 -39.19
C PHE A 631 -37.04 -20.33 -39.58
N GLU A 632 -37.55 -19.54 -40.53
CA GLU A 632 -38.54 -20.03 -41.50
C GLU A 632 -38.12 -19.60 -42.91
N GLU A 633 -38.05 -20.59 -43.80
CA GLU A 633 -37.90 -20.46 -45.25
C GLU A 633 -39.11 -19.70 -45.82
N ASP A 634 -38.91 -18.79 -46.78
CA ASP A 634 -39.52 -18.93 -48.11
C ASP A 634 -39.15 -17.79 -49.08
N GLU A 635 -38.81 -18.25 -50.29
CA GLU A 635 -39.00 -17.70 -51.63
C GLU A 635 -38.52 -16.29 -52.03
N TYR A 636 -37.60 -16.34 -52.99
CA TYR A 636 -37.22 -15.30 -53.95
C TYR A 636 -38.42 -14.68 -54.69
N VAL A 637 -38.51 -13.36 -54.68
CA VAL A 637 -39.04 -12.57 -55.81
C VAL A 637 -38.19 -11.30 -56.00
N GLU A 638 -37.51 -11.21 -57.14
CA GLU A 638 -36.94 -9.98 -57.69
C GLU A 638 -38.07 -8.98 -58.01
N GLU A 639 -37.92 -7.70 -57.62
CA GLU A 639 -38.33 -6.56 -58.46
C GLU A 639 -37.79 -5.21 -57.93
N ASP A 640 -36.75 -4.72 -58.62
CA ASP A 640 -36.65 -3.40 -59.27
C ASP A 640 -36.97 -2.07 -58.52
N LYS A 641 -36.03 -1.11 -58.69
CA LYS A 641 -36.18 0.37 -58.64
C LYS A 641 -36.48 0.98 -57.25
N LYS A 642 -35.84 2.05 -56.78
CA LYS A 642 -35.32 3.26 -57.46
C LYS A 642 -34.51 4.11 -56.45
N MET A 643 -33.48 4.81 -56.94
CA MET A 643 -32.94 6.05 -56.33
C MET A 643 -34.06 6.98 -55.84
N VAL A 644 -33.83 7.74 -54.77
CA VAL A 644 -33.81 9.22 -54.78
C VAL A 644 -33.21 9.73 -53.44
N LEU A 645 -32.14 10.52 -53.61
CA LEU A 645 -31.49 11.52 -52.73
C LEU A 645 -30.69 11.06 -51.51
#